data_AF-A0A4P7AID6-F1
#
_entry.id   AF-A0A4P7AID6-F1
#
_cell.length_a   1.000
_cell.length_b   1.000
_cell.length_c   1.000
_cell.angle_alpha   90.00
_cell.angle_beta   90.00
_cell.angle_gamma   90.00
#
_symmetry.space_group_name_H-M   'P 1'
#
loop_
_entity.id
_entity.type
_entity.pdbx_description
1 polymer ?
#
loop_
_entity_poly.entity_id
_entity_poly.type
_entity_poly.pdbx_seq_one_letter_code
_entity_poly.pdbx_strand_id
1 'polypeptide(L)'
;MKKLLTSLMMMSILSTSTTSIVVACKKNKDPKNTVVSTFGANPQNWVTAKTFNAEDYYVLANTNATPLATDEYDRVYGDLFKLTNTNYSKDDPYIGKHNGNYKEWTYNLRDNATWSDYKGNVLGIITIEDFINTAKYVLNPSNTSDLINQWNEHIYGASDLYKEASVKGADFDELFNKYYTGKNGVKKLGIQKIGANQIQFTLNKSETYFESILCFGAFSPIHSAVLEDPGINNDYKKGYYSGPFLPTSFAKDSSLILDKNKNYYFAEKTNVNRVRKVFVNGSASKSRELFEANTINEFAVNSNDKAGWDKYVGDPNNPNKTNGMIKYTSSPGDITTWVMFYNFLNQDYISGDAESKNRAKIASRALQYKEIRKLIESGINRTDWLTYYSKIYDNNSEMSKNLRNTFVPYDLVNTSVEKQYGDYVVDALNEMKFQKVNNKVVEKSDLVDETDFLRLANTGSVASNYLNDTSFNRNMSKIIDGAKKAVENDKTLSELIKSNKKILLVSAEDPTSSASVGAYKSEMIQKFNKIENNFIEIKEVKAADWNGYVDMLQNGKSDLVFSGWSPGYRDPMGYLTTLKLDGDYDMYLRQNQLFNFKSFDTLQGINATEAYNSLKNVNKQKFEDVIVENNEGISPLFESRYNYTKNILKIDAGESIDSSNTNNNQTLDQRYSDFAKMEAKTLYDEYFVMPLMRGSLKMSFSISHIEPFKRSRSPFGSSSSSYFNSNFTKDLLTYEEIENLRKKYEERRSEVESDLTSNRDIIIWSQ
;
A
#
# COMPACT_ATOMS: atom_id res chain seq x y z
N MET A 1 -10.55 -10.83 49.67
CA MET A 1 -9.76 -11.23 50.86
C MET A 1 -8.30 -11.40 50.44
N LYS A 2 -7.40 -10.68 51.14
CA LYS A 2 -5.92 -10.66 51.18
C LYS A 2 -5.21 -11.81 50.42
N LYS A 3 -4.18 -11.61 49.58
CA LYS A 3 -3.00 -10.71 49.75
C LYS A 3 -2.48 -10.14 48.42
N LEU A 4 -2.12 -8.85 48.49
CA LEU A 4 -1.20 -8.10 47.63
C LEU A 4 0.28 -8.39 48.02
N LEU A 5 1.19 -7.96 47.12
CA LEU A 5 2.56 -7.46 47.33
C LEU A 5 3.74 -8.45 47.41
N THR A 6 4.52 -8.47 46.33
CA THR A 6 6.02 -8.35 46.20
C THR A 6 6.34 -8.76 44.74
N SER A 7 6.93 -7.98 43.83
CA SER A 7 8.02 -7.01 43.95
C SER A 7 8.03 -6.02 42.76
N LEU A 8 7.97 -4.73 43.08
CA LEU A 8 8.59 -3.65 42.30
C LEU A 8 9.97 -3.37 42.94
N MET A 9 10.95 -2.98 42.12
CA MET A 9 12.36 -2.66 42.41
C MET A 9 13.36 -3.83 42.47
N MET A 10 14.01 -4.07 41.33
CA MET A 10 15.48 -4.03 41.27
C MET A 10 15.90 -3.44 39.90
N MET A 11 15.96 -2.10 39.85
CA MET A 11 16.98 -1.44 39.03
C MET A 11 18.31 -1.73 39.71
N SER A 12 19.06 -2.69 39.16
CA SER A 12 20.49 -2.83 39.42
C SER A 12 21.16 -3.15 38.09
N ILE A 13 21.91 -2.17 37.61
CA ILE A 13 23.02 -2.22 36.66
C ILE A 13 23.45 -3.66 36.36
N LEU A 14 22.97 -4.21 35.26
CA LEU A 14 23.65 -5.28 34.54
C LEU A 14 23.76 -4.76 33.12
N SER A 15 24.97 -4.35 32.77
CA SER A 15 25.45 -4.23 31.40
C SER A 15 24.76 -5.30 30.55
N THR A 16 23.89 -4.89 29.64
CA THR A 16 23.34 -5.77 28.61
C THR A 16 24.49 -6.12 27.67
N SER A 17 25.33 -7.06 28.09
CA SER A 17 25.95 -7.95 27.12
C SER A 17 24.78 -8.62 26.43
N THR A 18 24.47 -8.13 25.23
CA THR A 18 23.75 -8.88 24.22
C THR A 18 24.48 -10.20 24.08
N THR A 19 24.11 -11.21 24.86
CA THR A 19 24.50 -12.58 24.58
C THR A 19 23.77 -12.91 23.31
N SER A 20 24.44 -12.65 22.18
CA SER A 20 24.27 -13.39 20.96
C SER A 20 24.19 -14.84 21.39
N ILE A 21 22.99 -15.40 21.43
CA ILE A 21 22.83 -16.85 21.57
C ILE A 21 23.33 -17.38 20.22
N VAL A 22 24.65 -17.53 20.13
CA VAL A 22 25.29 -18.43 19.20
C VAL A 22 24.76 -19.79 19.62
N VAL A 23 23.75 -20.27 18.91
CA VAL A 23 23.28 -21.64 19.04
C VAL A 23 24.42 -22.54 18.57
N ALA A 24 25.35 -22.83 19.47
CA ALA A 24 26.34 -23.86 19.32
C ALA A 24 25.72 -25.17 19.85
N CYS A 25 25.15 -25.98 18.95
CA CYS A 25 25.28 -27.45 18.97
C CYS A 25 24.51 -28.15 17.82
N LYS A 26 24.99 -27.94 16.59
CA LYS A 26 25.55 -28.97 15.69
C LYS A 26 25.93 -28.29 14.38
N LYS A 27 27.18 -28.50 13.95
CA LYS A 27 27.75 -28.06 12.67
C LYS A 27 26.83 -28.44 11.51
N ASN A 28 25.99 -27.51 11.06
CA ASN A 28 25.71 -27.36 9.64
C ASN A 28 26.23 -25.97 9.29
N LYS A 29 27.50 -25.90 8.89
CA LYS A 29 28.04 -24.71 8.23
C LYS A 29 27.07 -24.37 7.09
N ASP A 30 26.66 -23.10 7.00
CA ASP A 30 25.83 -22.66 5.89
C ASP A 30 26.47 -23.09 4.55
N PRO A 31 25.68 -23.61 3.59
CA PRO A 31 26.22 -24.01 2.31
C PRO A 31 26.90 -22.83 1.60
N LYS A 32 27.74 -23.12 0.60
CA LYS A 32 28.24 -22.05 -0.29
C LYS A 32 27.05 -21.30 -0.88
N ASN A 33 27.22 -20.02 -1.21
CA ASN A 33 26.16 -19.15 -1.75
C ASN A 33 24.95 -19.04 -0.81
N THR A 34 25.21 -18.79 0.48
CA THR A 34 24.16 -18.49 1.46
C THR A 34 24.03 -16.99 1.66
N VAL A 35 22.86 -16.46 1.35
CA VAL A 35 22.45 -15.11 1.74
C VAL A 35 21.94 -15.17 3.17
N VAL A 36 22.44 -14.26 4.01
CA VAL A 36 22.02 -14.05 5.38
C VAL A 36 21.55 -12.61 5.55
N SER A 37 20.24 -12.43 5.71
CA SER A 37 19.59 -11.12 5.85
C SER A 37 18.79 -11.04 7.14
N THR A 38 18.04 -9.96 7.34
CA THR A 38 17.24 -9.73 8.55
C THR A 38 15.75 -9.75 8.25
N PHE A 39 14.94 -10.04 9.27
CA PHE A 39 13.48 -9.82 9.23
C PHE A 39 13.00 -9.26 10.58
N GLY A 40 11.95 -8.44 10.55
CA GLY A 40 11.44 -7.72 11.73
C GLY A 40 10.12 -8.27 12.28
N ALA A 41 9.39 -9.07 11.49
CA ALA A 41 8.13 -9.66 11.90
C ALA A 41 7.97 -11.08 11.33
N ASN A 42 7.33 -11.95 12.10
CA ASN A 42 7.16 -13.35 11.73
C ASN A 42 6.09 -13.53 10.64
N PRO A 43 6.27 -14.43 9.66
CA PRO A 43 5.16 -14.88 8.83
C PRO A 43 4.08 -15.53 9.71
N GLN A 44 2.82 -15.22 9.41
CA GLN A 44 1.63 -15.76 10.06
C GLN A 44 0.92 -16.80 9.19
N ASN A 45 1.01 -16.69 7.86
CA ASN A 45 0.31 -17.57 6.92
C ASN A 45 1.27 -18.20 5.91
N TRP A 46 1.03 -19.47 5.57
CA TRP A 46 1.83 -20.26 4.64
C TRP A 46 1.08 -20.61 3.34
N VAL A 47 -0.13 -20.10 3.15
CA VAL A 47 -0.96 -20.32 1.95
C VAL A 47 -1.20 -18.98 1.24
N THR A 48 -0.84 -18.91 -0.04
CA THR A 48 -1.00 -17.70 -0.86
C THR A 48 -2.45 -17.24 -0.95
N ALA A 49 -3.41 -18.17 -1.01
CA ALA A 49 -4.84 -17.88 -1.08
C ALA A 49 -5.46 -17.34 0.21
N LYS A 50 -4.70 -17.24 1.31
CA LYS A 50 -5.21 -16.79 2.62
C LYS A 50 -4.93 -15.32 2.93
N THR A 51 -3.78 -14.80 2.51
CA THR A 51 -3.20 -13.58 3.09
C THR A 51 -2.89 -12.51 2.04
N PHE A 52 -3.06 -11.25 2.43
CA PHE A 52 -2.52 -10.08 1.72
C PHE A 52 -1.40 -9.38 2.54
N ASN A 53 -0.92 -10.00 3.62
CA ASN A 53 0.07 -9.43 4.53
C ASN A 53 1.48 -9.41 3.91
N ALA A 54 2.16 -8.27 3.98
CA ALA A 54 3.50 -8.09 3.41
C ALA A 54 4.56 -9.04 4.01
N GLU A 55 4.50 -9.33 5.32
CA GLU A 55 5.46 -10.20 6.01
C GLU A 55 5.34 -11.65 5.55
N ASP A 56 4.12 -12.10 5.27
CA ASP A 56 3.89 -13.41 4.65
C ASP A 56 4.50 -13.43 3.23
N TYR A 57 4.28 -12.39 2.44
CA TYR A 57 4.81 -12.30 1.07
C TYR A 57 6.35 -12.21 0.98
N TYR A 58 7.04 -11.69 2.01
CA TYR A 58 8.50 -11.80 2.08
C TYR A 58 9.00 -13.25 2.14
N VAL A 59 8.12 -14.21 2.43
CA VAL A 59 8.40 -15.64 2.41
C VAL A 59 7.72 -16.30 1.20
N LEU A 60 6.43 -16.05 0.99
CA LEU A 60 5.64 -16.69 -0.06
C LEU A 60 6.17 -16.41 -1.48
N ALA A 61 6.73 -15.21 -1.73
CA ALA A 61 7.40 -14.87 -3.00
C ALA A 61 8.63 -15.73 -3.34
N ASN A 62 9.15 -16.46 -2.34
CA ASN A 62 10.28 -17.37 -2.47
C ASN A 62 9.84 -18.84 -2.48
N THR A 63 8.71 -19.16 -1.86
CA THR A 63 8.25 -20.55 -1.67
C THR A 63 7.18 -20.97 -2.66
N ASN A 64 6.48 -20.02 -3.28
CA ASN A 64 5.39 -20.27 -4.21
C ASN A 64 5.63 -19.48 -5.50
N ALA A 65 5.48 -20.15 -6.63
CA ALA A 65 5.50 -19.51 -7.95
C ALA A 65 4.17 -18.80 -8.21
N THR A 66 4.22 -17.70 -8.95
CA THR A 66 3.05 -16.90 -9.32
C THR A 66 2.63 -17.20 -10.76
N PRO A 67 1.39 -16.84 -11.18
CA PRO A 67 0.98 -17.00 -12.57
C PRO A 67 1.94 -16.28 -13.53
N LEU A 68 2.23 -15.01 -13.25
CA LEU A 68 3.21 -14.17 -13.93
C LEU A 68 4.19 -13.59 -12.91
N ALA A 69 5.33 -13.05 -13.36
CA ALA A 69 6.31 -12.38 -12.51
C ALA A 69 6.97 -11.22 -13.27
N THR A 70 7.87 -10.49 -12.61
CA THR A 70 8.66 -9.42 -13.24
C THR A 70 10.15 -9.71 -13.18
N ASP A 71 10.87 -9.36 -14.25
CA ASP A 71 12.32 -9.54 -14.35
C ASP A 71 13.08 -8.35 -13.74
N GLU A 72 14.42 -8.34 -13.83
CA GLU A 72 15.26 -7.26 -13.29
C GLU A 72 14.97 -5.87 -13.90
N TYR A 73 14.36 -5.82 -15.08
CA TYR A 73 14.00 -4.58 -15.78
C TYR A 73 12.54 -4.18 -15.52
N ASP A 74 11.88 -4.83 -14.55
CA ASP A 74 10.49 -4.61 -14.16
C ASP A 74 9.48 -5.00 -15.27
N ARG A 75 9.92 -5.76 -16.29
CA ARG A 75 9.08 -6.26 -17.38
C ARG A 75 8.35 -7.52 -16.91
N VAL A 76 7.04 -7.59 -17.16
CA VAL A 76 6.23 -8.78 -16.88
C VAL A 76 6.68 -9.93 -17.79
N TYR A 77 6.87 -11.12 -17.23
CA TYR A 77 7.17 -12.36 -17.93
C TYR A 77 6.30 -13.50 -17.40
N GLY A 78 6.22 -14.57 -18.19
CA GLY A 78 5.49 -15.77 -17.84
C GLY A 78 6.22 -16.65 -16.81
N ASP A 79 5.74 -16.68 -15.55
CA ASP A 79 6.25 -17.58 -14.51
C ASP A 79 5.59 -18.96 -14.65
N LEU A 80 4.46 -19.24 -13.97
CA LEU A 80 3.72 -20.50 -14.21
C LEU A 80 3.02 -20.52 -15.57
N PHE A 81 2.54 -19.37 -16.05
CA PHE A 81 1.97 -19.25 -17.39
C PHE A 81 3.07 -18.97 -18.42
N LYS A 82 2.98 -19.63 -19.58
CA LYS A 82 3.87 -19.39 -20.72
C LYS A 82 3.43 -18.14 -21.47
N LEU A 83 4.34 -17.53 -22.24
CA LEU A 83 4.00 -16.55 -23.26
C LEU A 83 3.10 -17.20 -24.32
N THR A 84 1.81 -16.84 -24.31
CA THR A 84 0.82 -17.32 -25.29
C THR A 84 0.51 -16.29 -26.37
N ASN A 85 0.77 -15.01 -26.11
CA ASN A 85 0.65 -13.96 -27.10
C ASN A 85 1.78 -14.05 -28.14
N THR A 86 1.41 -14.31 -29.39
CA THR A 86 2.35 -14.39 -30.51
C THR A 86 2.79 -13.02 -31.04
N ASN A 87 2.09 -11.95 -30.67
CA ASN A 87 2.33 -10.58 -31.12
C ASN A 87 2.99 -9.72 -30.04
N TYR A 88 3.57 -10.34 -29.01
CA TYR A 88 4.18 -9.63 -27.89
C TYR A 88 5.15 -8.53 -28.38
N SER A 89 4.82 -7.29 -28.05
CA SER A 89 5.52 -6.09 -28.50
C SER A 89 5.26 -4.93 -27.53
N LYS A 90 5.78 -3.74 -27.80
CA LYS A 90 5.50 -2.55 -26.99
C LYS A 90 4.02 -2.13 -27.04
N ASP A 91 3.35 -2.35 -28.18
CA ASP A 91 1.94 -2.00 -28.38
C ASP A 91 0.98 -3.07 -27.82
N ASP A 92 1.48 -4.30 -27.66
CA ASP A 92 0.77 -5.44 -27.09
C ASP A 92 1.70 -6.19 -26.10
N PRO A 93 1.97 -5.61 -24.91
CA PRO A 93 3.01 -6.07 -24.00
C PRO A 93 2.59 -7.23 -23.09
N TYR A 94 1.55 -7.98 -23.49
CA TYR A 94 0.90 -8.97 -22.64
C TYR A 94 1.40 -10.39 -22.90
N ILE A 95 1.58 -11.16 -21.83
CA ILE A 95 1.95 -12.58 -21.85
C ILE A 95 0.79 -13.45 -22.36
N GLY A 96 -0.42 -13.19 -21.89
CA GLY A 96 -1.65 -13.87 -22.26
C GLY A 96 -2.24 -13.38 -23.57
N LYS A 97 -3.03 -14.22 -24.24
CA LYS A 97 -3.91 -13.76 -25.32
C LYS A 97 -5.11 -13.06 -24.70
N HIS A 98 -5.48 -11.89 -25.22
CA HIS A 98 -6.67 -11.18 -24.79
C HIS A 98 -7.61 -10.87 -25.95
N ASN A 99 -8.87 -10.57 -25.64
CA ASN A 99 -9.80 -10.00 -26.61
C ASN A 99 -9.63 -8.47 -26.71
N GLY A 100 -10.19 -7.85 -27.74
CA GLY A 100 -9.94 -6.42 -28.05
C GLY A 100 -10.42 -5.42 -26.98
N ASN A 101 -11.29 -5.86 -26.05
CA ASN A 101 -11.79 -5.03 -24.94
C ASN A 101 -11.21 -5.44 -23.57
N TYR A 102 -10.17 -6.28 -23.54
CA TYR A 102 -9.44 -6.68 -22.34
C TYR A 102 -10.30 -7.27 -21.22
N LYS A 103 -11.46 -7.85 -21.56
CA LYS A 103 -12.34 -8.54 -20.61
C LYS A 103 -12.10 -10.04 -20.55
N GLU A 104 -11.44 -10.61 -21.55
CA GLU A 104 -11.15 -12.04 -21.59
C GLU A 104 -9.67 -12.27 -21.86
N TRP A 105 -9.05 -13.12 -21.03
CA TRP A 105 -7.62 -13.42 -21.06
C TRP A 105 -7.39 -14.93 -21.05
N THR A 106 -6.47 -15.43 -21.87
CA THR A 106 -6.19 -16.86 -22.03
C THR A 106 -4.70 -17.16 -21.88
N TYR A 107 -4.40 -18.13 -21.02
CA TYR A 107 -3.03 -18.53 -20.67
C TYR A 107 -2.85 -20.04 -20.80
N ASN A 108 -1.60 -20.45 -21.06
CA ASN A 108 -1.19 -21.85 -21.06
C ASN A 108 -0.24 -22.08 -19.87
N LEU A 109 -0.49 -23.13 -19.08
CA LEU A 109 0.34 -23.52 -17.95
C LEU A 109 1.63 -24.24 -18.41
N ARG A 110 2.72 -24.05 -17.68
CA ARG A 110 3.96 -24.82 -17.85
C ARG A 110 3.77 -26.30 -17.47
N ASP A 111 4.14 -27.19 -18.38
CA ASP A 111 3.92 -28.63 -18.23
C ASP A 111 4.90 -29.29 -17.23
N ASN A 112 6.00 -28.60 -16.91
CA ASN A 112 7.05 -29.07 -16.00
C ASN A 112 6.96 -28.47 -14.59
N ALA A 113 5.91 -27.70 -14.28
CA ALA A 113 5.72 -27.11 -12.96
C ALA A 113 5.28 -28.19 -11.95
N THR A 114 5.91 -28.25 -10.78
CA THR A 114 5.65 -29.28 -9.76
C THR A 114 5.44 -28.70 -8.38
N TRP A 115 4.69 -29.43 -7.55
CA TRP A 115 4.60 -29.23 -6.11
C TRP A 115 5.71 -29.99 -5.40
N SER A 116 6.30 -29.38 -4.38
CA SER A 116 7.28 -29.97 -3.48
C SER A 116 6.88 -29.82 -2.02
N ASP A 117 7.22 -30.80 -1.18
CA ASP A 117 7.18 -30.62 0.28
C ASP A 117 8.37 -29.78 0.78
N TYR A 118 8.37 -29.43 2.07
CA TYR A 118 9.47 -28.68 2.70
C TYR A 118 10.82 -29.41 2.70
N LYS A 119 10.87 -30.72 2.38
CA LYS A 119 12.08 -31.53 2.29
C LYS A 119 12.59 -31.67 0.85
N GLY A 120 11.83 -31.17 -0.14
CA GLY A 120 12.16 -31.24 -1.55
C GLY A 120 11.70 -32.52 -2.25
N ASN A 121 10.79 -33.28 -1.66
CA ASN A 121 10.13 -34.39 -2.35
C ASN A 121 9.05 -33.84 -3.28
N VAL A 122 9.01 -34.32 -4.52
CA VAL A 122 7.96 -33.96 -5.49
C VAL A 122 6.64 -34.61 -5.06
N LEU A 123 5.58 -33.80 -4.97
CA LEU A 123 4.24 -34.21 -4.56
C LEU A 123 3.27 -34.36 -5.73
N GLY A 124 3.58 -33.75 -6.88
CA GLY A 124 2.74 -33.82 -8.08
C GLY A 124 3.06 -32.73 -9.08
N ILE A 125 2.43 -32.81 -10.26
CA ILE A 125 2.48 -31.78 -11.30
C ILE A 125 1.39 -30.75 -10.99
N ILE A 126 1.68 -29.47 -11.18
CA ILE A 126 0.70 -28.40 -11.06
C ILE A 126 -0.24 -28.45 -12.26
N THR A 127 -1.55 -28.35 -12.03
CA THR A 127 -2.55 -28.38 -13.09
C THR A 127 -3.45 -27.15 -13.08
N ILE A 128 -4.25 -26.96 -14.12
CA ILE A 128 -5.27 -25.90 -14.14
C ILE A 128 -6.27 -26.04 -12.98
N GLU A 129 -6.53 -27.27 -12.50
CA GLU A 129 -7.44 -27.48 -11.37
C GLU A 129 -6.91 -26.83 -10.09
N ASP A 130 -5.60 -26.70 -9.91
CA ASP A 130 -5.03 -26.02 -8.74
C ASP A 130 -5.34 -24.52 -8.70
N PHE A 131 -5.56 -23.89 -9.87
CA PHE A 131 -6.07 -22.51 -9.95
C PHE A 131 -7.56 -22.42 -9.61
N ILE A 132 -8.33 -23.45 -10.00
CA ILE A 132 -9.74 -23.56 -9.61
C ILE A 132 -9.86 -23.78 -8.09
N ASN A 133 -8.94 -24.53 -7.49
CA ASN A 133 -8.85 -24.69 -6.04
C ASN A 133 -8.59 -23.35 -5.34
N THR A 134 -7.75 -22.47 -5.91
CA THR A 134 -7.58 -21.10 -5.39
C THR A 134 -8.89 -20.33 -5.40
N ALA A 135 -9.66 -20.41 -6.49
CA ALA A 135 -10.99 -19.78 -6.57
C ALA A 135 -11.94 -20.33 -5.50
N LYS A 136 -12.00 -21.67 -5.34
CA LYS A 136 -12.81 -22.32 -4.29
C LYS A 136 -12.41 -21.84 -2.90
N TYR A 137 -11.12 -21.71 -2.64
CA TYR A 137 -10.63 -21.28 -1.33
C TYR A 137 -11.00 -19.83 -1.02
N VAL A 138 -10.68 -18.91 -1.94
CA VAL A 138 -10.89 -17.47 -1.71
C VAL A 138 -12.38 -17.12 -1.66
N LEU A 139 -13.19 -17.73 -2.52
CA LEU A 139 -14.62 -17.41 -2.64
C LEU A 139 -15.48 -18.13 -1.58
N ASN A 140 -14.92 -19.00 -0.75
CA ASN A 140 -15.64 -19.62 0.37
C ASN A 140 -15.56 -18.70 1.60
N PRO A 141 -16.68 -18.11 2.06
CA PRO A 141 -16.68 -17.21 3.23
C PRO A 141 -16.14 -17.87 4.52
N SER A 142 -16.23 -19.19 4.63
CA SER A 142 -15.73 -19.95 5.79
C SER A 142 -14.20 -19.88 5.93
N ASN A 143 -13.49 -19.65 4.81
CA ASN A 143 -12.02 -19.56 4.81
C ASN A 143 -11.51 -18.18 5.23
N THR A 144 -12.38 -17.16 5.28
CA THR A 144 -12.04 -15.78 5.68
C THR A 144 -10.78 -15.26 4.96
N SER A 145 -10.68 -15.48 3.64
CA SER A 145 -9.52 -15.05 2.86
C SER A 145 -9.42 -13.53 2.81
N ASP A 146 -8.23 -12.99 3.05
CA ASP A 146 -7.94 -11.55 2.93
C ASP A 146 -8.00 -11.07 1.47
N LEU A 147 -8.10 -12.00 0.51
CA LEU A 147 -8.03 -11.74 -0.93
C LEU A 147 -9.38 -11.57 -1.60
N ILE A 148 -10.48 -11.69 -0.85
CA ILE A 148 -11.82 -11.69 -1.42
C ILE A 148 -12.11 -10.42 -2.24
N ASN A 149 -11.60 -9.27 -1.82
CA ASN A 149 -11.79 -8.00 -2.55
C ASN A 149 -11.15 -8.07 -3.94
N GLN A 150 -9.94 -8.61 -4.06
CA GLN A 150 -9.26 -8.77 -5.36
C GLN A 150 -10.09 -9.68 -6.30
N TRP A 151 -10.67 -10.75 -5.78
CA TRP A 151 -11.49 -11.63 -6.61
C TRP A 151 -12.84 -11.00 -6.99
N ASN A 152 -13.50 -10.33 -6.04
CA ASN A 152 -14.78 -9.66 -6.27
C ASN A 152 -14.67 -8.50 -7.26
N GLU A 153 -13.57 -7.74 -7.21
CA GLU A 153 -13.33 -6.59 -8.08
C GLU A 153 -13.04 -7.00 -9.53
N HIS A 154 -12.25 -8.07 -9.71
CA HIS A 154 -11.71 -8.40 -11.03
C HIS A 154 -12.44 -9.54 -11.73
N ILE A 155 -12.83 -10.61 -11.02
CA ILE A 155 -13.34 -11.83 -11.64
C ILE A 155 -14.86 -11.81 -11.80
N TYR A 156 -15.34 -12.06 -13.03
CA TYR A 156 -16.76 -12.08 -13.33
C TYR A 156 -17.52 -13.09 -12.44
N GLY A 157 -18.59 -12.61 -11.80
CA GLY A 157 -19.48 -13.41 -10.94
C GLY A 157 -18.89 -13.88 -9.60
N ALA A 158 -17.66 -13.50 -9.26
CA ALA A 158 -17.07 -13.80 -7.95
C ALA A 158 -17.86 -13.13 -6.80
N SER A 159 -18.21 -11.85 -6.96
CA SER A 159 -19.00 -11.09 -5.99
C SER A 159 -20.39 -11.69 -5.76
N ASP A 160 -21.08 -12.08 -6.82
CA ASP A 160 -22.41 -12.70 -6.73
C ASP A 160 -22.34 -14.06 -6.03
N LEU A 161 -21.35 -14.90 -6.39
CA LEU A 161 -21.12 -16.19 -5.73
C LEU A 161 -20.84 -15.99 -4.24
N TYR A 162 -19.94 -15.08 -3.88
CA TYR A 162 -19.58 -14.83 -2.48
C TYR A 162 -20.77 -14.30 -1.66
N LYS A 163 -21.58 -13.41 -2.25
CA LYS A 163 -22.82 -12.90 -1.64
C LYS A 163 -23.83 -14.03 -1.39
N GLU A 164 -24.09 -14.90 -2.38
CA GLU A 164 -24.97 -16.08 -2.21
C GLU A 164 -24.40 -17.05 -1.16
N ALA A 165 -23.10 -17.33 -1.20
CA ALA A 165 -22.43 -18.25 -0.27
C ALA A 165 -22.37 -17.73 1.18
N SER A 166 -22.44 -16.41 1.37
CA SER A 166 -22.45 -15.79 2.70
C SER A 166 -23.81 -15.91 3.41
N VAL A 167 -24.85 -16.39 2.73
CA VAL A 167 -26.16 -16.64 3.34
C VAL A 167 -26.09 -17.83 4.28
N LYS A 168 -26.61 -17.68 5.50
CA LYS A 168 -26.60 -18.74 6.51
C LYS A 168 -27.29 -20.01 5.99
N GLY A 169 -26.57 -21.13 6.05
CA GLY A 169 -27.07 -22.43 5.59
C GLY A 169 -26.89 -22.71 4.10
N ALA A 170 -26.24 -21.81 3.36
CA ALA A 170 -25.83 -22.07 1.98
C ALA A 170 -24.81 -23.21 1.91
N ASP A 171 -24.96 -24.08 0.92
CA ASP A 171 -23.96 -25.08 0.55
C ASP A 171 -22.99 -24.45 -0.46
N PHE A 172 -21.75 -24.18 -0.03
CA PHE A 172 -20.76 -23.54 -0.88
C PHE A 172 -20.39 -24.40 -2.08
N ASP A 173 -20.27 -25.72 -1.92
CA ASP A 173 -19.84 -26.59 -3.01
C ASP A 173 -20.91 -26.69 -4.08
N GLU A 174 -22.19 -26.75 -3.70
CA GLU A 174 -23.31 -26.68 -4.65
C GLU A 174 -23.32 -25.34 -5.40
N LEU A 175 -23.17 -24.22 -4.69
CA LEU A 175 -23.14 -22.88 -5.28
C LEU A 175 -21.94 -22.70 -6.21
N PHE A 176 -20.75 -23.09 -5.77
CA PHE A 176 -19.54 -23.02 -6.59
C PHE A 176 -19.72 -23.82 -7.88
N ASN A 177 -20.22 -25.06 -7.78
CA ASN A 177 -20.49 -25.91 -8.94
C ASN A 177 -21.51 -25.28 -9.89
N LYS A 178 -22.60 -24.69 -9.36
CA LYS A 178 -23.61 -23.96 -10.14
C LYS A 178 -22.99 -22.79 -10.91
N TYR A 179 -22.10 -22.01 -10.28
CA TYR A 179 -21.45 -20.87 -10.90
C TYR A 179 -20.37 -21.28 -11.92
N TYR A 180 -19.57 -22.29 -11.58
CA TYR A 180 -18.45 -22.78 -12.37
C TYR A 180 -18.87 -23.56 -13.61
N THR A 181 -19.82 -24.50 -13.47
CA THR A 181 -20.32 -25.32 -14.59
C THR A 181 -21.36 -24.60 -15.44
N GLY A 182 -22.15 -23.71 -14.81
CA GLY A 182 -23.19 -22.93 -15.47
C GLY A 182 -24.48 -23.71 -15.75
N LYS A 183 -25.45 -23.06 -16.41
CA LYS A 183 -26.70 -23.68 -16.91
C LYS A 183 -26.85 -23.37 -18.39
N ASN A 184 -27.29 -24.34 -19.19
CA ASN A 184 -27.43 -24.19 -20.65
C ASN A 184 -26.16 -23.68 -21.36
N GLY A 185 -24.98 -24.03 -20.84
CA GLY A 185 -23.68 -23.59 -21.39
C GLY A 185 -23.22 -22.19 -20.97
N VAL A 186 -24.02 -21.43 -20.21
CA VAL A 186 -23.64 -20.10 -19.71
C VAL A 186 -23.02 -20.24 -18.32
N LYS A 187 -21.70 -20.11 -18.26
CA LYS A 187 -20.89 -20.11 -17.03
C LYS A 187 -20.97 -18.73 -16.36
N LYS A 188 -21.08 -18.70 -15.04
CA LYS A 188 -21.22 -17.44 -14.28
C LYS A 188 -19.96 -17.03 -13.55
N LEU A 189 -18.98 -17.92 -13.39
CA LEU A 189 -17.69 -17.59 -12.79
C LEU A 189 -16.62 -17.39 -13.86
N GLY A 190 -15.93 -16.25 -13.80
CA GLY A 190 -14.93 -15.79 -14.76
C GLY A 190 -13.55 -16.44 -14.64
N ILE A 191 -13.47 -17.70 -14.21
CA ILE A 191 -12.25 -18.52 -14.27
C ILE A 191 -12.62 -19.89 -14.79
N GLN A 192 -12.01 -20.32 -15.89
CA GLN A 192 -12.46 -21.50 -16.63
C GLN A 192 -11.30 -22.30 -17.21
N LYS A 193 -11.30 -23.61 -16.96
CA LYS A 193 -10.49 -24.55 -17.74
C LYS A 193 -11.11 -24.72 -19.12
N ILE A 194 -10.39 -24.33 -20.17
CA ILE A 194 -10.85 -24.41 -21.57
C ILE A 194 -10.03 -25.40 -22.42
N GLY A 195 -8.98 -26.00 -21.85
CA GLY A 195 -8.20 -27.07 -22.43
C GLY A 195 -7.44 -27.85 -21.35
N ALA A 196 -6.63 -28.85 -21.73
CA ALA A 196 -5.87 -29.65 -20.76
C ALA A 196 -4.98 -28.76 -19.86
N ASN A 197 -4.20 -27.88 -20.49
CA ASN A 197 -3.27 -26.94 -19.84
C ASN A 197 -3.60 -25.47 -20.17
N GLN A 198 -4.88 -25.17 -20.46
CA GLN A 198 -5.32 -23.83 -20.83
C GLN A 198 -6.42 -23.33 -19.89
N ILE A 199 -6.24 -22.09 -19.43
CA ILE A 199 -7.18 -21.38 -18.57
C ILE A 199 -7.59 -20.07 -19.21
N GLN A 200 -8.86 -19.72 -19.05
CA GLN A 200 -9.44 -18.44 -19.45
C GLN A 200 -9.95 -17.71 -18.21
N PHE A 201 -9.69 -16.41 -18.16
CA PHE A 201 -10.28 -15.47 -17.24
C PHE A 201 -11.28 -14.58 -17.97
N THR A 202 -12.43 -14.33 -17.36
CA THR A 202 -13.42 -13.33 -17.77
C THR A 202 -13.58 -12.33 -16.65
N LEU A 203 -13.39 -11.05 -16.95
CA LEU A 203 -13.33 -9.96 -15.97
C LEU A 203 -14.64 -9.19 -15.90
N ASN A 204 -14.86 -8.49 -14.78
CA ASN A 204 -16.04 -7.63 -14.59
C ASN A 204 -16.07 -6.47 -15.60
N LYS A 205 -14.90 -5.92 -15.92
CA LYS A 205 -14.69 -4.73 -16.74
C LYS A 205 -13.44 -4.88 -17.62
N SER A 206 -13.19 -3.91 -18.49
CA SER A 206 -11.95 -3.86 -19.28
C SER A 206 -10.78 -3.57 -18.34
N GLU A 207 -9.76 -4.45 -18.32
CA GLU A 207 -8.60 -4.28 -17.44
C GLU A 207 -7.30 -4.54 -18.20
N THR A 208 -6.73 -3.49 -18.79
CA THR A 208 -5.40 -3.54 -19.43
C THR A 208 -4.26 -3.83 -18.43
N TYR A 209 -4.50 -3.68 -17.12
CA TYR A 209 -3.53 -3.95 -16.06
C TYR A 209 -3.66 -5.35 -15.46
N PHE A 210 -4.50 -6.24 -16.00
CA PHE A 210 -4.79 -7.55 -15.40
C PHE A 210 -3.54 -8.40 -15.14
N GLU A 211 -2.53 -8.35 -16.01
CA GLU A 211 -1.29 -9.10 -15.80
C GLU A 211 -0.46 -8.63 -14.60
N SER A 212 -0.58 -7.36 -14.19
CA SER A 212 0.05 -6.88 -12.96
C SER A 212 -0.58 -7.51 -11.71
N ILE A 213 -1.88 -7.85 -11.78
CA ILE A 213 -2.60 -8.57 -10.73
C ILE A 213 -2.16 -10.03 -10.67
N LEU A 214 -1.94 -10.65 -11.84
CA LEU A 214 -1.41 -12.03 -11.95
C LEU A 214 0.05 -12.17 -11.48
N CYS A 215 0.75 -11.06 -11.17
CA CYS A 215 2.05 -11.09 -10.51
C CYS A 215 1.96 -11.25 -8.97
N PHE A 216 0.76 -11.19 -8.40
CA PHE A 216 0.51 -11.42 -6.98
C PHE A 216 0.18 -12.89 -6.67
N GLY A 217 0.43 -13.29 -5.43
CA GLY A 217 0.05 -14.60 -4.90
C GLY A 217 -1.45 -14.86 -4.92
N ALA A 218 -2.27 -13.81 -5.05
CA ALA A 218 -3.72 -13.88 -4.96
C ALA A 218 -4.39 -14.80 -5.98
N PHE A 219 -3.74 -15.00 -7.12
CA PHE A 219 -4.18 -15.88 -8.21
C PHE A 219 -3.24 -17.07 -8.43
N SER A 220 -2.28 -17.28 -7.53
CA SER A 220 -1.39 -18.44 -7.57
C SER A 220 -2.16 -19.72 -7.26
N PRO A 221 -1.80 -20.86 -7.89
CA PRO A 221 -2.47 -22.12 -7.63
C PRO A 221 -2.26 -22.55 -6.19
N ILE A 222 -3.21 -23.31 -5.64
CA ILE A 222 -3.03 -24.04 -4.38
C ILE A 222 -3.35 -25.51 -4.59
N HIS A 223 -2.61 -26.38 -3.89
CA HIS A 223 -2.88 -27.81 -3.92
C HIS A 223 -4.23 -28.13 -3.27
N SER A 224 -4.96 -29.12 -3.78
CA SER A 224 -6.31 -29.49 -3.30
C SER A 224 -6.38 -29.77 -1.79
N ALA A 225 -5.32 -30.36 -1.22
CA ALA A 225 -5.22 -30.62 0.22
C ALA A 225 -5.43 -29.37 1.11
N VAL A 226 -5.17 -28.16 0.59
CA VAL A 226 -5.41 -26.90 1.32
C VAL A 226 -6.91 -26.64 1.55
N LEU A 227 -7.79 -27.18 0.70
CA LEU A 227 -9.24 -27.12 0.88
C LEU A 227 -9.71 -28.03 2.01
N GLU A 228 -8.93 -29.07 2.36
CA GLU A 228 -9.31 -30.11 3.31
C GLU A 228 -8.64 -29.92 4.70
N ASP A 229 -7.39 -29.48 4.75
CA ASP A 229 -6.63 -29.25 6.00
C ASP A 229 -6.31 -27.75 6.19
N PRO A 230 -7.14 -26.99 6.94
CA PRO A 230 -6.85 -25.59 7.26
C PRO A 230 -5.57 -25.42 8.10
N GLY A 231 -5.06 -26.50 8.72
CA GLY A 231 -3.79 -26.50 9.44
C GLY A 231 -2.57 -26.30 8.54
N ILE A 232 -2.67 -26.52 7.22
CA ILE A 232 -1.59 -26.24 6.27
C ILE A 232 -1.20 -24.76 6.30
N ASN A 233 -2.16 -23.85 6.52
CA ASN A 233 -1.89 -22.43 6.59
C ASN A 233 -0.97 -22.02 7.75
N ASN A 234 -0.96 -22.81 8.84
CA ASN A 234 -0.29 -22.45 10.09
C ASN A 234 1.00 -23.24 10.33
N ASP A 235 1.32 -24.23 9.49
CA ASP A 235 2.50 -25.07 9.60
C ASP A 235 3.17 -25.30 8.25
N TYR A 236 4.31 -24.64 8.06
CA TYR A 236 5.12 -24.77 6.84
C TYR A 236 5.53 -26.23 6.54
N LYS A 237 5.57 -27.12 7.52
CA LYS A 237 5.94 -28.52 7.27
C LYS A 237 4.87 -29.30 6.53
N LYS A 238 3.64 -28.78 6.49
CA LYS A 238 2.52 -29.34 5.73
C LYS A 238 2.31 -28.65 4.37
N GLY A 239 3.11 -27.63 4.07
CA GLY A 239 2.93 -26.79 2.88
C GLY A 239 3.26 -27.49 1.57
N TYR A 240 2.69 -26.94 0.50
CA TYR A 240 2.93 -27.32 -0.89
C TYR A 240 3.61 -26.15 -1.59
N TYR A 241 4.83 -26.37 -2.07
CA TYR A 241 5.72 -25.33 -2.55
C TYR A 241 6.05 -25.51 -4.03
N SER A 242 5.97 -24.42 -4.77
CA SER A 242 6.18 -24.38 -6.22
C SER A 242 7.28 -23.40 -6.63
N GLY A 243 7.78 -22.59 -5.70
CA GLY A 243 8.72 -21.51 -5.96
C GLY A 243 10.20 -21.92 -5.88
N PRO A 244 11.12 -20.94 -6.01
CA PRO A 244 12.57 -21.17 -6.09
C PRO A 244 13.22 -21.70 -4.79
N PHE A 245 12.56 -21.58 -3.65
CA PHE A 245 13.06 -22.05 -2.35
C PHE A 245 11.99 -22.83 -1.57
N LEU A 246 12.43 -23.61 -0.57
CA LEU A 246 11.61 -24.38 0.35
C LEU A 246 11.88 -23.89 1.78
N PRO A 247 10.85 -23.68 2.62
CA PRO A 247 11.06 -23.33 4.01
C PRO A 247 11.51 -24.56 4.80
N THR A 248 12.80 -24.67 5.12
CA THR A 248 13.35 -25.86 5.79
C THR A 248 13.43 -25.70 7.30
N SER A 249 13.38 -24.47 7.82
CA SER A 249 13.30 -24.18 9.25
C SER A 249 12.67 -22.83 9.50
N PHE A 250 11.75 -22.76 10.46
CA PHE A 250 11.24 -21.51 11.01
C PHE A 250 11.18 -21.60 12.54
N ALA A 251 11.89 -20.70 13.20
CA ALA A 251 11.87 -20.51 14.64
C ALA A 251 11.43 -19.08 14.93
N LYS A 252 10.21 -18.95 15.48
CA LYS A 252 9.56 -17.67 15.78
C LYS A 252 10.49 -16.75 16.58
N ASP A 253 10.52 -15.47 16.21
CA ASP A 253 11.34 -14.42 16.85
C ASP A 253 12.86 -14.73 16.86
N SER A 254 13.31 -15.61 15.96
CA SER A 254 14.70 -16.06 15.92
C SER A 254 15.25 -16.18 14.50
N SER A 255 14.74 -17.10 13.69
CA SER A 255 15.29 -17.37 12.35
C SER A 255 14.30 -18.02 11.39
N LEU A 256 14.52 -17.77 10.10
CA LEU A 256 13.86 -18.44 8.98
C LEU A 256 14.94 -18.93 7.99
N ILE A 257 14.86 -20.18 7.55
CA ILE A 257 15.77 -20.76 6.57
C ILE A 257 14.96 -21.23 5.37
N LEU A 258 15.34 -20.74 4.20
CA LEU A 258 14.82 -21.14 2.90
C LEU A 258 15.96 -21.79 2.11
N ASP A 259 15.84 -23.06 1.75
CA ASP A 259 16.83 -23.78 0.93
C ASP A 259 16.35 -23.87 -0.52
N LYS A 260 17.28 -23.86 -1.48
CA LYS A 260 16.97 -23.94 -2.91
C LYS A 260 16.06 -25.12 -3.23
N ASN A 261 14.94 -24.85 -3.90
CA ASN A 261 14.07 -25.88 -4.46
C ASN A 261 14.66 -26.38 -5.78
N LYS A 262 15.16 -27.63 -5.78
CA LYS A 262 15.71 -28.24 -7.00
C LYS A 262 14.64 -28.64 -8.01
N ASN A 263 13.37 -28.71 -7.60
CA ASN A 263 12.25 -29.10 -8.45
C ASN A 263 11.56 -27.89 -9.11
N TYR A 264 11.99 -26.67 -8.79
CA TYR A 264 11.50 -25.47 -9.46
C TYR A 264 11.91 -25.49 -10.93
N TYR A 265 10.99 -25.16 -11.84
CA TYR A 265 11.24 -25.24 -13.29
C TYR A 265 12.30 -24.24 -13.78
N PHE A 266 12.62 -23.20 -13.00
CA PHE A 266 13.78 -22.33 -13.23
C PHE A 266 14.90 -22.52 -12.19
N ALA A 267 15.04 -23.71 -11.60
CA ALA A 267 16.07 -23.99 -10.60
C ALA A 267 17.50 -23.72 -11.13
N GLU A 268 17.74 -23.81 -12.44
CA GLU A 268 19.03 -23.45 -13.06
C GLU A 268 19.37 -21.96 -12.92
N LYS A 269 18.36 -21.08 -12.79
CA LYS A 269 18.53 -19.64 -12.55
C LYS A 269 18.61 -19.26 -11.07
N THR A 270 18.29 -20.18 -10.17
CA THR A 270 18.40 -19.95 -8.72
C THR A 270 19.84 -20.23 -8.26
N ASN A 271 20.71 -19.23 -8.29
CA ASN A 271 22.15 -19.41 -7.96
C ASN A 271 22.46 -19.40 -6.45
N VAL A 272 21.56 -18.84 -5.65
CA VAL A 272 21.60 -18.91 -4.17
C VAL A 272 21.17 -20.29 -3.71
N ASN A 273 21.97 -20.91 -2.83
CA ASN A 273 21.62 -22.22 -2.27
C ASN A 273 20.74 -22.11 -1.02
N ARG A 274 20.88 -21.02 -0.26
CA ARG A 274 20.13 -20.76 0.96
C ARG A 274 19.92 -19.28 1.19
N VAL A 275 18.74 -18.93 1.68
CA VAL A 275 18.43 -17.65 2.31
C VAL A 275 18.16 -17.91 3.79
N ARG A 276 18.98 -17.34 4.68
CA ARG A 276 18.81 -17.40 6.13
C ARG A 276 18.44 -16.01 6.63
N LYS A 277 17.23 -15.83 7.15
CA LYS A 277 16.81 -14.57 7.77
C LYS A 277 16.99 -14.66 9.28
N VAL A 278 17.59 -13.64 9.88
CA VAL A 278 17.79 -13.50 11.33
C VAL A 278 16.81 -12.46 11.86
N PHE A 279 16.12 -12.77 12.95
CA PHE A 279 15.20 -11.83 13.56
C PHE A 279 15.97 -10.65 14.18
N VAL A 280 15.57 -9.43 13.85
CA VAL A 280 16.19 -8.21 14.38
C VAL A 280 15.13 -7.26 14.89
N ASN A 281 15.33 -6.82 16.12
CA ASN A 281 14.64 -5.69 16.74
C ASN A 281 15.69 -4.81 17.44
N GLY A 282 15.47 -3.49 17.49
CA GLY A 282 16.36 -2.56 18.19
C GLY A 282 16.64 -1.26 17.43
N SER A 283 17.80 -0.66 17.72
CA SER A 283 18.22 0.64 17.20
C SER A 283 18.46 0.64 15.68
N ALA A 284 18.48 1.84 15.09
CA ALA A 284 18.79 2.06 13.68
C ALA A 284 20.14 1.46 13.22
N SER A 285 21.11 1.29 14.13
CA SER A 285 22.43 0.73 13.86
C SER A 285 22.50 -0.80 13.85
N LYS A 286 21.44 -1.49 14.29
CA LYS A 286 21.55 -2.91 14.68
C LYS A 286 21.97 -3.83 13.53
N SER A 287 21.39 -3.65 12.34
CA SER A 287 21.74 -4.48 11.17
C SER A 287 23.18 -4.21 10.72
N ARG A 288 23.68 -2.97 10.81
CA ARG A 288 25.10 -2.66 10.55
C ARG A 288 26.02 -3.40 11.51
N GLU A 289 25.72 -3.37 12.81
CA GLU A 289 26.53 -4.07 13.82
C GLU A 289 26.59 -5.59 13.54
N LEU A 290 25.47 -6.19 13.14
CA LEU A 290 25.43 -7.60 12.76
C LEU A 290 26.25 -7.89 11.50
N PHE A 291 26.25 -6.98 10.53
CA PHE A 291 27.08 -7.09 9.33
C PHE A 291 28.57 -6.99 9.67
N GLU A 292 28.96 -5.99 10.47
CA GLU A 292 30.35 -5.80 10.93
C GLU A 292 30.85 -6.97 11.79
N ALA A 293 29.94 -7.64 12.49
CA ALA A 293 30.21 -8.88 13.23
C ALA A 293 30.18 -10.15 12.36
N ASN A 294 30.03 -10.04 11.03
CA ASN A 294 29.90 -11.14 10.07
C ASN A 294 28.74 -12.11 10.38
N THR A 295 27.69 -11.63 11.07
CA THR A 295 26.50 -12.43 11.40
C THR A 295 25.49 -12.45 10.26
N ILE A 296 25.39 -11.34 9.53
CA ILE A 296 24.64 -11.19 8.28
C ILE A 296 25.59 -10.71 7.18
N ASN A 297 25.19 -10.80 5.92
CA ASN A 297 26.04 -10.42 4.78
C ASN A 297 25.37 -9.40 3.85
N GLU A 298 24.26 -8.80 4.30
CA GLU A 298 23.75 -7.56 3.75
C GLU A 298 23.05 -6.71 4.81
N PHE A 299 23.10 -5.39 4.66
CA PHE A 299 22.24 -4.48 5.42
C PHE A 299 21.94 -3.20 4.63
N ALA A 300 20.73 -2.65 4.82
CA ALA A 300 20.40 -1.30 4.38
C ALA A 300 20.85 -0.29 5.43
N VAL A 301 21.48 0.81 4.99
CA VAL A 301 21.92 1.89 5.88
C VAL A 301 20.70 2.73 6.27
N ASN A 302 20.27 2.61 7.53
CA ASN A 302 19.13 3.38 8.04
C ASN A 302 19.46 4.88 8.08
N SER A 303 18.52 5.77 7.71
CA SER A 303 18.71 7.24 7.74
C SER A 303 19.14 7.80 9.11
N ASN A 304 18.89 7.07 10.18
CA ASN A 304 19.20 7.45 11.54
C ASN A 304 20.46 6.75 12.12
N ASP A 305 21.14 5.89 11.36
CA ASP A 305 22.43 5.31 11.74
C ASP A 305 23.59 6.22 11.33
N LYS A 306 23.87 7.26 12.13
CA LYS A 306 24.93 8.23 11.82
C LYS A 306 26.29 7.56 11.57
N ALA A 307 26.67 6.58 12.40
CA ALA A 307 27.95 5.88 12.24
C ALA A 307 27.99 5.06 10.94
N GLY A 308 26.86 4.45 10.56
CA GLY A 308 26.73 3.78 9.26
C GLY A 308 26.86 4.74 8.08
N TRP A 309 26.21 5.89 8.14
CA TRP A 309 26.35 6.93 7.14
C TRP A 309 27.79 7.44 7.04
N ASP A 310 28.39 7.86 8.15
CA ASP A 310 29.77 8.39 8.17
C ASP A 310 30.79 7.39 7.60
N LYS A 311 30.62 6.09 7.90
CA LYS A 311 31.54 5.03 7.45
C LYS A 311 31.31 4.62 6.00
N TYR A 312 30.05 4.33 5.63
CA TYR A 312 29.76 3.62 4.39
C TYR A 312 29.31 4.51 3.25
N VAL A 313 28.59 5.60 3.56
CA VAL A 313 27.91 6.39 2.52
C VAL A 313 28.47 7.80 2.42
N GLY A 314 28.58 8.57 3.51
CA GLY A 314 28.95 9.98 3.46
C GLY A 314 27.85 10.84 2.82
N ASP A 315 28.22 11.70 1.88
CA ASP A 315 27.26 12.49 1.11
C ASP A 315 26.48 11.57 0.14
N PRO A 316 25.13 11.47 0.22
CA PRO A 316 24.35 10.62 -0.68
C PRO A 316 24.47 11.00 -2.17
N ASN A 317 24.84 12.24 -2.47
CA ASN A 317 25.07 12.71 -3.85
C ASN A 317 26.49 12.39 -4.34
N ASN A 318 27.46 12.32 -3.43
CA ASN A 318 28.85 11.96 -3.72
C ASN A 318 29.42 11.02 -2.64
N PRO A 319 29.05 9.73 -2.67
CA PRO A 319 29.30 8.85 -1.54
C PRO A 319 30.75 8.38 -1.43
N ASN A 320 31.14 7.85 -0.26
CA ASN A 320 32.49 7.39 0.12
C ASN A 320 33.07 6.26 -0.75
N LYS A 321 32.34 5.79 -1.77
CA LYS A 321 32.77 4.71 -2.70
C LYS A 321 33.19 3.42 -1.99
N THR A 322 32.47 3.05 -0.94
CA THR A 322 32.77 1.86 -0.14
C THR A 322 32.50 0.58 -0.93
N ASN A 323 33.37 -0.43 -0.78
CA ASN A 323 33.12 -1.75 -1.36
C ASN A 323 31.80 -2.35 -0.85
N GLY A 324 31.06 -3.00 -1.74
CA GLY A 324 29.74 -3.56 -1.47
C GLY A 324 28.61 -2.54 -1.44
N MET A 325 28.90 -1.23 -1.55
CA MET A 325 27.87 -0.19 -1.49
C MET A 325 27.04 -0.16 -2.76
N ILE A 326 25.74 -0.42 -2.61
CA ILE A 326 24.74 -0.37 -3.67
C ILE A 326 23.86 0.84 -3.43
N LYS A 327 23.71 1.68 -4.46
CA LYS A 327 22.80 2.83 -4.48
C LYS A 327 21.63 2.54 -5.42
N TYR A 328 20.41 2.74 -4.92
CA TYR A 328 19.20 2.81 -5.75
C TYR A 328 18.55 4.19 -5.62
N THR A 329 18.09 4.74 -6.73
CA THR A 329 17.32 5.99 -6.82
C THR A 329 15.81 5.76 -6.95
N SER A 330 15.38 4.49 -6.97
CA SER A 330 13.98 4.07 -6.99
C SER A 330 13.74 2.90 -6.06
N SER A 331 12.50 2.71 -5.65
CA SER A 331 12.06 1.62 -4.79
C SER A 331 10.71 1.05 -5.22
N PRO A 332 10.49 -0.27 -5.06
CA PRO A 332 9.14 -0.82 -5.11
C PRO A 332 8.15 -0.06 -4.23
N GLY A 333 8.61 0.48 -3.08
CA GLY A 333 7.79 1.28 -2.17
C GLY A 333 7.54 2.73 -2.61
N ASP A 334 8.04 3.16 -3.78
CA ASP A 334 7.80 4.51 -4.31
C ASP A 334 6.33 4.75 -4.62
N ILE A 335 5.59 3.68 -4.94
CA ILE A 335 4.15 3.76 -5.18
C ILE A 335 3.35 3.93 -3.88
N THR A 336 3.95 3.65 -2.72
CA THR A 336 3.24 3.83 -1.46
C THR A 336 3.05 5.31 -1.16
N THR A 337 1.83 5.72 -0.79
CA THR A 337 1.55 7.08 -0.31
C THR A 337 1.01 7.03 1.11
N TRP A 338 1.67 7.74 2.03
CA TRP A 338 1.18 8.01 3.38
C TRP A 338 0.23 9.19 3.37
N VAL A 339 -0.86 9.07 4.11
CA VAL A 339 -2.00 9.98 4.11
C VAL A 339 -2.47 10.23 5.53
N MET A 340 -2.87 11.47 5.82
CA MET A 340 -3.67 11.82 6.99
C MET A 340 -5.15 11.75 6.63
N PHE A 341 -5.91 10.96 7.38
CA PHE A 341 -7.36 10.81 7.24
C PHE A 341 -8.08 11.48 8.41
N TYR A 342 -9.29 11.98 8.14
CA TYR A 342 -10.21 12.47 9.15
C TYR A 342 -11.25 11.41 9.48
N ASN A 343 -11.39 11.10 10.76
CA ASN A 343 -12.49 10.29 11.25
C ASN A 343 -13.73 11.17 11.44
N PHE A 344 -14.73 11.02 10.57
CA PHE A 344 -15.93 11.85 10.62
C PHE A 344 -16.94 11.44 11.70
N LEU A 345 -16.73 10.32 12.39
CA LEU A 345 -17.51 9.93 13.56
C LEU A 345 -16.66 9.16 14.58
N ASN A 346 -16.09 9.88 15.54
CA ASN A 346 -15.32 9.24 16.60
C ASN A 346 -16.20 8.31 17.45
N GLN A 347 -15.71 7.10 17.71
CA GLN A 347 -16.42 6.03 18.40
C GLN A 347 -16.85 6.38 19.84
N ASP A 348 -16.18 7.35 20.46
CA ASP A 348 -16.57 7.86 21.77
C ASP A 348 -17.94 8.57 21.74
N TYR A 349 -18.42 9.04 20.58
CA TYR A 349 -19.79 9.55 20.42
C TYR A 349 -20.84 8.47 20.77
N ILE A 350 -20.55 7.21 20.45
CA ILE A 350 -21.45 6.09 20.70
C ILE A 350 -21.23 5.52 22.11
N SER A 351 -19.97 5.27 22.45
CA SER A 351 -19.61 4.42 23.58
C SER A 351 -18.92 5.13 24.75
N GLY A 352 -18.55 6.40 24.58
CA GLY A 352 -17.87 7.18 25.62
C GLY A 352 -18.77 7.55 26.80
N ASP A 353 -18.15 8.06 27.85
CA ASP A 353 -18.84 8.78 28.92
C ASP A 353 -19.40 10.12 28.42
N ALA A 354 -20.13 10.85 29.27
CA ALA A 354 -20.80 12.09 28.88
C ALA A 354 -19.82 13.16 28.33
N GLU A 355 -18.62 13.27 28.91
CA GLU A 355 -17.61 14.23 28.48
C GLU A 355 -17.00 13.82 27.13
N SER A 356 -16.60 12.56 27.01
CA SER A 356 -16.01 11.99 25.80
C SER A 356 -17.00 12.02 24.63
N LYS A 357 -18.28 11.72 24.89
CA LYS A 357 -19.37 11.86 23.91
C LYS A 357 -19.50 13.28 23.40
N ASN A 358 -19.51 14.27 24.30
CA ASN A 358 -19.64 15.66 23.91
C ASN A 358 -18.43 16.13 23.08
N ARG A 359 -17.20 15.77 23.49
CA ARG A 359 -15.98 16.07 22.70
C ARG A 359 -16.04 15.41 21.32
N ALA A 360 -16.37 14.11 21.27
CA ALA A 360 -16.47 13.36 20.02
C ALA A 360 -17.54 13.93 19.08
N LYS A 361 -18.70 14.36 19.62
CA LYS A 361 -19.72 15.09 18.86
C LYS A 361 -19.15 16.37 18.26
N ILE A 362 -18.49 17.22 19.07
CA ILE A 362 -17.88 18.47 18.62
C ILE A 362 -16.85 18.21 17.51
N ALA A 363 -15.95 17.24 17.70
CA ALA A 363 -14.93 16.88 16.72
C ALA A 363 -15.57 16.37 15.40
N SER A 364 -16.53 15.45 15.51
CA SER A 364 -17.24 14.86 14.36
C SER A 364 -18.02 15.90 13.57
N ARG A 365 -18.65 16.88 14.23
CA ARG A 365 -19.31 18.02 13.58
C ARG A 365 -18.30 18.94 12.89
N ALA A 366 -17.23 19.32 13.60
CA ALA A 366 -16.20 20.22 13.07
C ALA A 366 -15.54 19.64 11.82
N LEU A 367 -15.18 18.36 11.84
CA LEU A 367 -14.49 17.70 10.73
C LEU A 367 -15.37 17.55 9.48
N GLN A 368 -16.70 17.75 9.53
CA GLN A 368 -17.54 17.77 8.33
C GLN A 368 -17.38 19.05 7.50
N TYR A 369 -16.93 20.16 8.10
CA TYR A 369 -16.66 21.41 7.40
C TYR A 369 -15.33 21.37 6.66
N LYS A 370 -15.33 21.65 5.35
CA LYS A 370 -14.09 21.67 4.55
C LYS A 370 -13.16 22.80 4.97
N GLU A 371 -13.69 23.90 5.51
CA GLU A 371 -12.92 25.04 6.01
C GLU A 371 -12.12 24.68 7.27
N ILE A 372 -12.66 23.80 8.12
CA ILE A 372 -11.95 23.26 9.28
C ILE A 372 -10.80 22.35 8.82
N ARG A 373 -11.05 21.47 7.85
CA ARG A 373 -9.99 20.62 7.28
C ARG A 373 -8.93 21.44 6.56
N LYS A 374 -9.32 22.46 5.78
CA LYS A 374 -8.41 23.43 5.17
C LYS A 374 -7.51 24.12 6.19
N LEU A 375 -8.03 24.53 7.35
CA LEU A 375 -7.24 25.10 8.45
C LEU A 375 -6.19 24.08 8.92
N ILE A 376 -6.60 22.85 9.18
CA ILE A 376 -5.69 21.79 9.65
C ILE A 376 -4.57 21.55 8.63
N GLU A 377 -4.89 21.30 7.37
CA GLU A 377 -3.89 20.99 6.32
C GLU A 377 -2.99 22.18 5.99
N SER A 378 -3.49 23.40 6.07
CA SER A 378 -2.67 24.60 5.85
C SER A 378 -1.73 24.90 7.03
N GLY A 379 -2.13 24.51 8.25
CA GLY A 379 -1.36 24.75 9.47
C GLY A 379 -0.34 23.66 9.79
N ILE A 380 -0.55 22.43 9.33
CA ILE A 380 0.37 21.31 9.51
C ILE A 380 1.58 21.46 8.58
N ASN A 381 2.78 21.48 9.18
CA ASN A 381 4.03 21.43 8.43
C ASN A 381 4.51 19.98 8.26
N ARG A 382 4.22 19.37 7.12
CA ARG A 382 4.59 17.97 6.83
C ARG A 382 6.10 17.72 6.98
N THR A 383 6.94 18.68 6.58
CA THR A 383 8.41 18.56 6.68
C THR A 383 8.88 18.27 8.11
N ASP A 384 8.20 18.81 9.13
CA ASP A 384 8.58 18.57 10.53
C ASP A 384 8.54 17.07 10.87
N TRP A 385 7.52 16.34 10.41
CA TRP A 385 7.45 14.90 10.61
C TRP A 385 8.44 14.13 9.71
N LEU A 386 8.46 14.48 8.43
CA LEU A 386 9.18 13.74 7.39
C LEU A 386 10.70 13.84 7.51
N THR A 387 11.23 14.85 8.21
CA THR A 387 12.67 15.03 8.48
C THR A 387 13.31 13.77 9.08
N TYR A 388 12.56 12.97 9.87
CA TYR A 388 13.04 11.68 10.38
C TYR A 388 13.58 10.75 9.28
N TYR A 389 12.94 10.76 8.12
CA TYR A 389 13.29 9.94 6.97
C TYR A 389 14.30 10.63 6.05
N SER A 390 14.12 11.95 5.84
CA SER A 390 14.78 12.68 4.76
C SER A 390 15.97 13.53 5.15
N LYS A 391 16.26 13.76 6.44
CA LYS A 391 17.29 14.73 6.90
C LYS A 391 18.64 14.64 6.19
N ILE A 392 19.05 13.42 5.84
CA ILE A 392 20.31 13.11 5.13
C ILE A 392 20.30 13.53 3.66
N TYR A 393 19.12 13.70 3.05
CA TYR A 393 18.89 14.11 1.67
C TYR A 393 18.50 15.58 1.53
N ASP A 394 18.06 16.21 2.62
CA ASP A 394 17.45 17.55 2.58
C ASP A 394 18.45 18.66 2.27
N ASN A 395 19.77 18.46 2.47
CA ASN A 395 20.82 19.44 2.13
C ASN A 395 20.56 20.86 2.68
N ASN A 396 20.08 20.97 3.93
CA ASN A 396 19.61 22.22 4.56
C ASN A 396 18.42 22.90 3.88
N SER A 397 17.68 22.20 3.02
CA SER A 397 16.41 22.68 2.46
C SER A 397 15.37 22.84 3.56
N GLU A 398 14.48 23.82 3.40
CA GLU A 398 13.29 23.97 4.23
C GLU A 398 12.25 22.87 3.98
N MET A 399 12.49 22.02 2.99
CA MET A 399 11.56 21.02 2.48
C MET A 399 12.13 19.61 2.58
N SER A 400 11.33 18.71 3.15
CA SER A 400 11.66 17.28 3.14
C SER A 400 11.64 16.73 1.71
N LYS A 401 12.69 15.98 1.37
CA LYS A 401 12.81 15.24 0.10
C LYS A 401 11.89 14.01 -0.01
N ASN A 402 11.15 13.69 1.04
CA ASN A 402 10.18 12.59 1.04
C ASN A 402 8.73 13.07 0.89
N LEU A 403 8.48 14.38 0.82
CA LEU A 403 7.14 14.94 0.75
C LEU A 403 6.46 14.59 -0.58
N ARG A 404 5.18 14.23 -0.52
CA ARG A 404 4.33 13.95 -1.68
C ARG A 404 3.04 14.77 -1.69
N ASN A 405 2.67 15.32 -2.85
CA ASN A 405 1.50 16.20 -3.02
C ASN A 405 0.26 15.53 -3.64
N THR A 406 0.40 14.31 -4.13
CA THR A 406 -0.69 13.54 -4.73
C THR A 406 -0.92 12.26 -3.94
N PHE A 407 -2.15 11.75 -3.92
CA PHE A 407 -2.44 10.45 -3.36
C PHE A 407 -1.98 9.34 -4.30
N VAL A 408 -2.31 9.45 -5.59
CA VAL A 408 -1.76 8.60 -6.65
C VAL A 408 -0.34 9.10 -6.99
N PRO A 409 0.70 8.24 -6.97
CA PRO A 409 2.05 8.62 -7.33
C PRO A 409 2.11 9.26 -8.72
N TYR A 410 2.90 10.32 -8.84
CA TYR A 410 3.00 11.13 -10.05
C TYR A 410 3.30 10.28 -11.30
N ASP A 411 4.18 9.30 -11.15
CA ASP A 411 4.74 8.44 -12.19
C ASP A 411 4.12 7.04 -12.25
N LEU A 412 2.98 6.81 -11.60
CA LEU A 412 2.35 5.48 -11.53
C LEU A 412 2.07 4.86 -12.91
N VAL A 413 1.52 5.66 -13.82
CA VAL A 413 1.18 5.26 -15.19
C VAL A 413 1.83 6.22 -16.20
N ASN A 414 2.15 5.68 -17.37
CA ASN A 414 2.66 6.43 -18.51
C ASN A 414 1.86 6.02 -19.76
N THR A 415 1.34 7.00 -20.52
CA THR A 415 0.52 6.73 -21.73
C THR A 415 1.33 6.88 -23.02
N SER A 416 0.69 6.69 -24.17
CA SER A 416 1.33 6.69 -25.50
C SER A 416 2.00 8.01 -25.91
N VAL A 417 1.82 9.08 -25.13
CA VAL A 417 2.41 10.41 -25.36
C VAL A 417 3.45 10.77 -24.30
N GLU A 418 3.98 9.78 -23.57
CA GLU A 418 4.93 9.97 -22.45
C GLU A 418 4.38 10.83 -21.29
N LYS A 419 3.05 10.99 -21.22
CA LYS A 419 2.37 11.75 -20.17
C LYS A 419 2.20 10.88 -18.92
N GLN A 420 2.63 11.40 -17.78
CA GLN A 420 2.52 10.74 -16.47
C GLN A 420 1.21 11.12 -15.79
N TYR A 421 0.74 10.30 -14.84
CA TYR A 421 -0.51 10.58 -14.12
C TYR A 421 -0.58 11.99 -13.52
N GLY A 422 0.51 12.44 -12.90
CA GLY A 422 0.57 13.75 -12.28
C GLY A 422 0.43 14.92 -13.26
N ASP A 423 0.74 14.73 -14.55
CA ASP A 423 0.51 15.76 -15.57
C ASP A 423 -1.02 16.00 -15.76
N TYR A 424 -1.86 14.95 -15.64
CA TYR A 424 -3.32 15.12 -15.67
C TYR A 424 -3.86 15.82 -14.41
N VAL A 425 -3.21 15.65 -13.26
CA VAL A 425 -3.57 16.36 -12.01
C VAL A 425 -3.25 17.85 -12.14
N VAL A 426 -2.13 18.20 -12.77
CA VAL A 426 -1.81 19.60 -13.12
C VAL A 426 -2.91 20.20 -14.00
N ASP A 427 -3.32 19.50 -15.06
CA ASP A 427 -4.39 19.94 -15.95
C ASP A 427 -5.71 20.14 -15.20
N ALA A 428 -6.09 19.16 -14.36
CA ALA A 428 -7.31 19.24 -13.55
C ALA A 428 -7.32 20.45 -12.61
N LEU A 429 -6.22 20.75 -11.93
CA LEU A 429 -6.11 21.92 -11.07
C LEU A 429 -6.23 23.23 -11.85
N ASN A 430 -5.63 23.29 -13.04
CA ASN A 430 -5.73 24.45 -13.93
C ASN A 430 -7.16 24.64 -14.47
N GLU A 431 -7.85 23.55 -14.85
CA GLU A 431 -9.27 23.58 -15.25
C GLU A 431 -10.19 24.06 -14.12
N MET A 432 -9.94 23.59 -12.90
CA MET A 432 -10.63 24.05 -11.69
C MET A 432 -10.30 25.50 -11.31
N LYS A 433 -9.36 26.14 -12.01
CA LYS A 433 -8.82 27.47 -11.70
C LYS A 433 -8.32 27.55 -10.26
N PHE A 434 -7.66 26.50 -9.78
CA PHE A 434 -7.04 26.50 -8.47
C PHE A 434 -5.95 27.58 -8.43
N GLN A 435 -6.19 28.64 -7.66
CA GLN A 435 -5.29 29.80 -7.61
C GLN A 435 -4.28 29.66 -6.46
N LYS A 436 -2.99 29.70 -6.79
CA LYS A 436 -1.92 30.04 -5.83
C LYS A 436 -2.17 31.44 -5.27
N VAL A 437 -1.62 31.78 -4.09
CA VAL A 437 -1.66 33.15 -3.48
C VAL A 437 -1.26 34.28 -4.47
N ASN A 438 -0.60 33.97 -5.59
CA ASN A 438 -0.16 34.90 -6.63
C ASN A 438 -0.79 34.71 -8.03
N ASN A 439 -1.93 34.01 -8.17
CA ASN A 439 -2.61 33.76 -9.47
C ASN A 439 -1.73 33.12 -10.57
N LYS A 440 -0.69 32.38 -10.19
CA LYS A 440 0.12 31.60 -11.13
C LYS A 440 -0.58 30.30 -11.48
N VAL A 441 -0.44 29.88 -12.75
CA VAL A 441 -0.84 28.56 -13.25
C VAL A 441 -0.09 27.47 -12.46
N VAL A 442 -0.71 26.31 -12.29
CA VAL A 442 -0.07 25.12 -11.72
C VAL A 442 0.82 24.49 -12.79
N GLU A 443 2.06 24.22 -12.44
CA GLU A 443 3.07 23.60 -13.28
C GLU A 443 3.44 22.22 -12.70
N LYS A 444 4.05 21.38 -13.53
CA LYS A 444 4.58 20.07 -13.11
C LYS A 444 5.48 20.16 -11.88
N SER A 445 6.36 21.16 -11.84
CA SER A 445 7.30 21.42 -10.76
C SER A 445 6.63 21.69 -9.41
N ASP A 446 5.36 22.09 -9.38
CA ASP A 446 4.64 22.28 -8.13
C ASP A 446 4.19 20.96 -7.51
N LEU A 447 3.80 19.96 -8.30
CA LEU A 447 3.17 18.74 -7.80
C LEU A 447 4.12 17.54 -7.66
N VAL A 448 5.32 17.60 -8.24
CA VAL A 448 6.33 16.57 -8.01
C VAL A 448 6.63 16.40 -6.52
N ASP A 449 7.13 15.23 -6.14
CA ASP A 449 7.64 15.01 -4.78
C ASP A 449 8.70 16.08 -4.44
N GLU A 450 8.95 16.30 -3.15
CA GLU A 450 9.91 17.29 -2.59
C GLU A 450 9.42 18.74 -2.47
N THR A 451 8.18 19.05 -2.86
CA THR A 451 7.57 20.39 -2.69
C THR A 451 6.42 20.34 -1.69
N ASP A 452 6.07 21.45 -1.02
CA ASP A 452 4.83 21.55 -0.23
C ASP A 452 3.83 22.46 -0.94
N PHE A 453 3.22 21.94 -2.01
CA PHE A 453 2.37 22.73 -2.88
C PHE A 453 1.14 23.28 -2.17
N LEU A 454 0.42 22.43 -1.41
CA LEU A 454 -0.80 22.83 -0.71
C LEU A 454 -0.53 23.98 0.26
N ARG A 455 0.51 23.85 1.08
CA ARG A 455 0.85 24.86 2.07
C ARG A 455 1.34 26.15 1.44
N LEU A 456 2.18 26.07 0.40
CA LEU A 456 2.60 27.23 -0.36
C LEU A 456 1.40 27.93 -1.00
N ALA A 457 0.48 27.17 -1.59
CA ALA A 457 -0.71 27.68 -2.26
C ALA A 457 -1.69 28.37 -1.29
N ASN A 458 -1.84 27.86 -0.06
CA ASN A 458 -2.77 28.42 0.93
C ASN A 458 -2.15 29.53 1.78
N THR A 459 -0.88 29.41 2.14
CA THR A 459 -0.24 30.29 3.15
C THR A 459 0.79 31.24 2.54
N GLY A 460 1.27 30.96 1.33
CA GLY A 460 2.33 31.74 0.68
C GLY A 460 3.73 31.53 1.25
N SER A 461 3.92 30.54 2.14
CA SER A 461 5.23 30.23 2.73
C SER A 461 5.37 28.72 3.01
N VAL A 462 6.61 28.24 2.91
CA VAL A 462 7.03 26.89 3.32
C VAL A 462 8.17 26.95 4.33
N ALA A 463 8.37 28.13 4.95
CA ALA A 463 9.49 28.38 5.83
C ALA A 463 9.55 27.39 7.00
N SER A 464 10.76 26.98 7.36
CA SER A 464 10.98 26.07 8.50
C SER A 464 10.55 26.72 9.84
N ASN A 465 10.79 28.02 10.01
CA ASN A 465 10.36 28.83 11.16
C ASN A 465 9.04 29.58 10.89
N TYR A 466 8.08 28.92 10.29
CA TYR A 466 6.84 29.52 9.77
C TYR A 466 6.00 30.28 10.81
N LEU A 467 6.08 29.96 12.09
CA LEU A 467 5.33 30.67 13.14
C LEU A 467 5.75 32.15 13.24
N ASN A 468 6.94 32.49 12.75
CA ASN A 468 7.44 33.87 12.65
C ASN A 468 7.36 34.44 11.22
N ASP A 469 6.84 33.68 10.25
CA ASP A 469 6.74 34.11 8.86
C ASP A 469 5.52 35.01 8.65
N THR A 470 5.75 36.20 8.11
CA THR A 470 4.71 37.22 7.94
C THR A 470 3.65 36.82 6.92
N SER A 471 4.04 36.13 5.83
CA SER A 471 3.12 35.68 4.79
C SER A 471 2.23 34.57 5.31
N PHE A 472 2.84 33.59 6.00
CA PHE A 472 2.15 32.51 6.69
C PHE A 472 1.12 33.07 7.67
N ASN A 473 1.54 33.89 8.63
CA ASN A 473 0.65 34.40 9.68
C ASN A 473 -0.52 35.21 9.10
N ARG A 474 -0.27 36.07 8.10
CA ARG A 474 -1.31 36.85 7.43
C ARG A 474 -2.37 35.96 6.75
N ASN A 475 -1.93 34.98 5.97
CA ASN A 475 -2.85 34.13 5.20
C ASN A 475 -3.52 33.09 6.10
N MET A 476 -2.81 32.55 7.09
CA MET A 476 -3.36 31.63 8.07
C MET A 476 -4.45 32.29 8.93
N SER A 477 -4.29 33.57 9.31
CA SER A 477 -5.35 34.33 9.98
C SER A 477 -6.64 34.38 9.15
N LYS A 478 -6.54 34.62 7.83
CA LYS A 478 -7.71 34.63 6.95
C LYS A 478 -8.40 33.26 6.86
N ILE A 479 -7.60 32.18 6.85
CA ILE A 479 -8.12 30.81 6.87
C ILE A 479 -8.85 30.53 8.19
N ILE A 480 -8.26 30.93 9.32
CA ILE A 480 -8.87 30.82 10.65
C ILE A 480 -10.20 31.60 10.71
N ASP A 481 -10.23 32.83 10.22
CA ASP A 481 -11.44 33.65 10.21
C ASP A 481 -12.52 33.06 9.30
N GLY A 482 -12.14 32.55 8.13
CA GLY A 482 -13.03 31.82 7.23
C GLY A 482 -13.63 30.57 7.88
N ALA A 483 -12.81 29.80 8.61
CA ALA A 483 -13.28 28.62 9.32
C ALA A 483 -14.22 28.95 10.48
N LYS A 484 -13.94 30.01 11.25
CA LYS A 484 -14.85 30.52 12.30
C LYS A 484 -16.19 30.96 11.72
N LYS A 485 -16.16 31.64 10.58
CA LYS A 485 -17.38 32.06 9.86
C LYS A 485 -18.18 30.87 9.35
N ALA A 486 -17.52 29.86 8.78
CA ALA A 486 -18.20 28.67 8.25
C ALA A 486 -19.02 27.92 9.31
N VAL A 487 -18.53 27.91 10.55
CA VAL A 487 -19.20 27.23 11.68
C VAL A 487 -20.10 28.16 12.51
N GLU A 488 -20.31 29.41 12.11
CA GLU A 488 -21.02 30.41 12.92
C GLU A 488 -22.49 30.04 13.18
N ASN A 489 -23.11 29.35 12.22
CA ASN A 489 -24.48 28.85 12.25
C ASN A 489 -24.62 27.46 12.89
N ASP A 490 -23.51 26.77 13.14
CA ASP A 490 -23.52 25.54 13.94
C ASP A 490 -23.60 25.92 15.42
N LYS A 491 -24.77 25.74 16.04
CA LYS A 491 -24.96 26.11 17.45
C LYS A 491 -23.91 25.49 18.38
N THR A 492 -23.57 24.21 18.17
CA THR A 492 -22.61 23.49 19.02
C THR A 492 -21.21 24.09 18.92
N LEU A 493 -20.74 24.34 17.69
CA LEU A 493 -19.40 24.88 17.46
C LEU A 493 -19.31 26.37 17.78
N SER A 494 -20.33 27.14 17.41
CA SER A 494 -20.45 28.58 17.64
C SER A 494 -20.45 28.91 19.14
N GLU A 495 -21.21 28.16 19.96
CA GLU A 495 -21.21 28.33 21.42
C GLU A 495 -19.85 27.99 22.05
N LEU A 496 -19.22 26.90 21.60
CA LEU A 496 -17.88 26.51 22.08
C LEU A 496 -16.85 27.61 21.80
N ILE A 497 -16.80 28.11 20.57
CA ILE A 497 -15.84 29.14 20.14
C ILE A 497 -16.11 30.46 20.88
N LYS A 498 -17.37 30.88 21.03
CA LYS A 498 -17.75 32.08 21.80
C LYS A 498 -17.38 31.98 23.28
N SER A 499 -17.33 30.77 23.83
CA SER A 499 -16.84 30.51 25.20
C SER A 499 -15.31 30.50 25.32
N ASN A 500 -14.58 30.87 24.27
CA ASN A 500 -13.12 30.86 24.19
C ASN A 500 -12.50 29.47 24.45
N LYS A 501 -13.24 28.41 24.11
CA LYS A 501 -12.76 27.01 24.16
C LYS A 501 -12.33 26.56 22.76
N LYS A 502 -11.37 25.64 22.72
CA LYS A 502 -10.88 25.03 21.48
C LYS A 502 -11.67 23.78 21.13
N ILE A 503 -11.77 23.50 19.83
CA ILE A 503 -12.18 22.19 19.31
C ILE A 503 -11.02 21.23 19.58
N LEU A 504 -11.27 20.20 20.39
CA LEU A 504 -10.27 19.20 20.74
C LEU A 504 -10.38 18.00 19.80
N LEU A 505 -9.33 17.76 19.02
CA LEU A 505 -9.16 16.57 18.17
C LEU A 505 -8.15 15.62 18.82
N VAL A 506 -8.40 14.33 18.76
CA VAL A 506 -7.51 13.27 19.24
C VAL A 506 -6.69 12.70 18.11
N SER A 507 -5.37 12.57 18.30
CA SER A 507 -4.52 11.71 17.48
C SER A 507 -3.92 10.60 18.34
N ALA A 508 -4.06 9.35 17.92
CA ALA A 508 -3.40 8.24 18.59
C ALA A 508 -1.86 8.37 18.45
N GLU A 509 -1.15 8.19 19.56
CA GLU A 509 0.31 8.12 19.61
C GLU A 509 0.73 6.65 19.76
N ASP A 510 1.56 6.19 18.83
CA ASP A 510 2.17 4.86 18.87
C ASP A 510 3.28 4.83 19.95
N PRO A 511 3.11 4.02 21.02
CA PRO A 511 4.07 4.00 22.11
C PRO A 511 5.43 3.43 21.68
N THR A 512 5.49 2.62 20.63
CA THR A 512 6.70 1.93 20.17
C THR A 512 7.64 2.83 19.37
N SER A 513 7.12 3.91 18.78
CA SER A 513 7.89 4.89 18.00
C SER A 513 8.03 6.26 18.67
N SER A 514 7.57 6.42 19.91
CA SER A 514 7.57 7.69 20.66
C SER A 514 8.95 8.35 20.80
N ALA A 515 10.04 7.58 20.78
CA ALA A 515 11.42 8.08 20.82
C ALA A 515 12.10 8.17 19.43
N SER A 516 11.39 7.84 18.35
CA SER A 516 11.90 7.83 16.98
C SER A 516 11.01 8.69 16.07
N VAL A 517 10.33 8.10 15.09
CA VAL A 517 9.47 8.82 14.15
C VAL A 517 8.27 9.50 14.83
N GLY A 518 7.80 8.96 15.95
CA GLY A 518 6.72 9.55 16.75
C GLY A 518 7.10 10.92 17.34
N ALA A 519 8.35 11.12 17.76
CA ALA A 519 8.80 12.40 18.31
C ALA A 519 8.68 13.55 17.30
N TYR A 520 8.99 13.29 16.03
CA TYR A 520 8.87 14.26 14.94
C TYR A 520 7.40 14.58 14.61
N LYS A 521 6.51 13.57 14.67
CA LYS A 521 5.06 13.78 14.54
C LYS A 521 4.53 14.65 15.70
N SER A 522 4.94 14.36 16.93
CA SER A 522 4.55 15.15 18.10
C SER A 522 5.02 16.60 18.01
N GLU A 523 6.24 16.84 17.53
CA GLU A 523 6.74 18.20 17.30
C GLU A 523 5.89 18.96 16.27
N MET A 524 5.56 18.32 15.15
CA MET A 524 4.68 18.88 14.12
C MET A 524 3.31 19.28 14.70
N ILE A 525 2.69 18.41 15.50
CA ILE A 525 1.41 18.66 16.17
C ILE A 525 1.53 19.82 17.18
N GLN A 526 2.59 19.86 17.97
CA GLN A 526 2.84 20.93 18.93
C GLN A 526 3.02 22.29 18.25
N LYS A 527 3.70 22.34 17.09
CA LYS A 527 3.85 23.57 16.31
C LYS A 527 2.51 24.04 15.73
N PHE A 528 1.66 23.13 15.23
CA PHE A 528 0.29 23.46 14.81
C PHE A 528 -0.53 24.08 15.95
N ASN A 529 -0.49 23.49 17.15
CA ASN A 529 -1.22 23.98 18.33
C ASN A 529 -0.78 25.39 18.79
N LYS A 530 0.43 25.83 18.41
CA LYS A 530 1.02 27.14 18.73
C LYS A 530 0.68 28.24 17.71
N ILE A 531 0.00 27.92 16.60
CA ILE A 531 -0.45 28.94 15.63
C ILE A 531 -1.34 29.96 16.35
N GLU A 532 -1.06 31.24 16.12
CA GLU A 532 -1.80 32.33 16.75
C GLU A 532 -3.29 32.28 16.39
N ASN A 533 -4.17 32.54 17.37
CA ASN A 533 -5.63 32.49 17.22
C ASN A 533 -6.21 31.14 16.76
N ASN A 534 -5.42 30.06 16.78
CA ASN A 534 -5.88 28.71 16.46
C ASN A 534 -6.88 28.22 17.51
N PHE A 535 -8.12 27.98 17.06
CA PHE A 535 -9.24 27.50 17.89
C PHE A 535 -9.40 25.98 17.81
N ILE A 536 -8.43 25.28 17.22
CA ILE A 536 -8.33 23.82 17.19
C ILE A 536 -7.10 23.42 18.00
N GLU A 537 -7.22 22.35 18.78
CA GLU A 537 -6.13 21.69 19.48
C GLU A 537 -6.12 20.22 19.12
N ILE A 538 -4.96 19.72 18.67
CA ILE A 538 -4.74 18.30 18.45
C ILE A 538 -4.03 17.75 19.70
N LYS A 539 -4.70 16.87 20.43
CA LYS A 539 -4.18 16.17 21.60
C LYS A 539 -3.75 14.77 21.21
N GLU A 540 -2.49 14.46 21.47
CA GLU A 540 -1.99 13.11 21.34
C GLU A 540 -2.42 12.25 22.54
N VAL A 541 -2.93 11.05 22.25
CA VAL A 541 -3.33 10.06 23.25
C VAL A 541 -2.49 8.81 23.04
N LYS A 542 -1.58 8.57 23.98
CA LYS A 542 -0.67 7.44 23.98
C LYS A 542 -1.40 6.14 24.27
N ALA A 543 -1.28 5.18 23.37
CA ALA A 543 -1.77 3.82 23.60
C ALA A 543 -0.87 3.08 24.61
N ALA A 544 -1.41 2.04 25.26
CA ALA A 544 -0.66 1.25 26.23
C ALA A 544 0.48 0.43 25.57
N ASP A 545 0.21 -0.13 24.39
CA ASP A 545 1.13 -0.91 23.57
C ASP A 545 0.74 -0.81 22.08
N TRP A 546 1.45 -1.53 21.22
CA TRP A 546 1.18 -1.58 19.78
C TRP A 546 -0.24 -2.07 19.45
N ASN A 547 -0.73 -3.10 20.15
CA ASN A 547 -2.06 -3.64 19.89
C ASN A 547 -3.15 -2.65 20.30
N GLY A 548 -2.95 -1.93 21.41
CA GLY A 548 -3.81 -0.83 21.81
C GLY A 548 -3.80 0.33 20.81
N TYR A 549 -2.65 0.63 20.20
CA TYR A 549 -2.57 1.63 19.13
C TYR A 549 -3.39 1.20 17.90
N VAL A 550 -3.20 -0.04 17.44
CA VAL A 550 -3.98 -0.62 16.34
C VAL A 550 -5.47 -0.63 16.66
N ASP A 551 -5.87 -1.02 17.88
CA ASP A 551 -7.26 -0.97 18.36
C ASP A 551 -7.85 0.43 18.25
N MET A 552 -7.11 1.46 18.69
CA MET A 552 -7.58 2.84 18.63
C MET A 552 -7.86 3.30 17.19
N LEU A 553 -7.04 2.88 16.23
CA LEU A 553 -7.26 3.20 14.81
C LEU A 553 -8.44 2.40 14.23
N GLN A 554 -8.42 1.08 14.41
CA GLN A 554 -9.43 0.16 13.86
C GLN A 554 -10.83 0.32 14.47
N ASN A 555 -10.92 0.87 15.68
CA ASN A 555 -12.19 1.17 16.34
C ASN A 555 -12.52 2.66 16.36
N GLY A 556 -11.83 3.50 15.59
CA GLY A 556 -12.25 4.88 15.35
C GLY A 556 -12.18 5.78 16.59
N LYS A 557 -11.23 5.52 17.49
CA LYS A 557 -10.98 6.34 18.69
C LYS A 557 -10.04 7.53 18.42
N SER A 558 -9.40 7.56 17.26
CA SER A 558 -8.58 8.69 16.79
C SER A 558 -9.37 9.57 15.81
N ASP A 559 -9.36 10.89 16.00
CA ASP A 559 -9.96 11.87 15.08
C ASP A 559 -9.08 12.09 13.83
N LEU A 560 -7.75 12.05 14.03
CA LEU A 560 -6.76 12.11 12.95
C LEU A 560 -6.00 10.78 12.87
N VAL A 561 -6.05 10.14 11.71
CA VAL A 561 -5.38 8.85 11.44
C VAL A 561 -4.28 9.04 10.41
N PHE A 562 -3.12 8.42 10.63
CA PHE A 562 -1.98 8.46 9.72
C PHE A 562 -1.70 7.04 9.23
N SER A 563 -1.87 6.78 7.93
CA SER A 563 -1.69 5.45 7.36
C SER A 563 -1.17 5.53 5.93
N GLY A 564 -0.54 4.46 5.45
CA GLY A 564 -0.07 4.32 4.07
C GLY A 564 -0.98 3.44 3.22
N TRP A 565 -1.04 3.74 1.92
CA TRP A 565 -1.61 2.86 0.90
C TRP A 565 -0.54 2.44 -0.10
N SER A 566 -0.58 1.18 -0.52
CA SER A 566 0.12 0.72 -1.74
C SER A 566 -0.88 -0.06 -2.59
N PRO A 567 -0.99 0.21 -3.89
CA PRO A 567 -1.95 -0.46 -4.74
C PRO A 567 -1.48 -1.87 -5.06
N GLY A 568 -2.43 -2.78 -5.25
CA GLY A 568 -2.16 -4.14 -5.73
C GLY A 568 -1.88 -4.23 -7.23
N TYR A 569 -2.00 -3.13 -7.98
CA TYR A 569 -1.83 -3.11 -9.43
C TYR A 569 -1.53 -1.69 -9.93
N ARG A 570 -1.06 -1.59 -11.18
CA ARG A 570 -0.62 -0.32 -11.78
C ARG A 570 -1.78 0.43 -12.44
N ASP A 571 -2.70 0.96 -11.65
CA ASP A 571 -3.79 1.82 -12.13
C ASP A 571 -4.21 2.84 -11.03
N PRO A 572 -4.55 4.10 -11.38
CA PRO A 572 -5.01 5.10 -10.40
C PRO A 572 -6.22 4.62 -9.58
N MET A 573 -7.03 3.72 -10.14
CA MET A 573 -8.18 3.20 -9.42
C MET A 573 -7.79 2.50 -8.13
N GLY A 574 -6.65 1.81 -8.12
CA GLY A 574 -6.15 1.12 -6.93
C GLY A 574 -5.98 2.06 -5.72
N TYR A 575 -5.99 3.38 -5.91
CA TYR A 575 -6.04 4.38 -4.84
C TYR A 575 -7.43 4.99 -4.70
N LEU A 576 -8.02 5.47 -5.79
CA LEU A 576 -9.20 6.34 -5.72
C LEU A 576 -10.46 5.62 -5.24
N THR A 577 -10.63 4.31 -5.49
CA THR A 577 -11.73 3.54 -4.88
C THR A 577 -11.64 3.49 -3.36
N THR A 578 -10.45 3.57 -2.77
CA THR A 578 -10.29 3.46 -1.30
C THR A 578 -11.00 4.60 -0.56
N LEU A 579 -11.20 5.75 -1.23
CA LEU A 579 -11.84 6.95 -0.67
C LEU A 579 -13.35 7.03 -0.94
N LYS A 580 -13.93 6.08 -1.68
CA LYS A 580 -15.38 6.06 -1.95
C LYS A 580 -16.18 5.81 -0.66
N LEU A 581 -17.47 6.16 -0.67
CA LEU A 581 -18.41 5.70 0.36
C LEU A 581 -18.40 4.18 0.36
N ASP A 582 -18.15 3.54 1.50
CA ASP A 582 -17.90 2.09 1.66
C ASP A 582 -16.59 1.54 1.05
N GLY A 583 -15.63 2.41 0.69
CA GLY A 583 -14.28 2.00 0.30
C GLY A 583 -13.41 1.51 1.46
N ASP A 584 -12.23 0.99 1.15
CA ASP A 584 -11.30 0.38 2.13
C ASP A 584 -10.95 1.31 3.31
N TYR A 585 -10.84 2.62 3.05
CA TYR A 585 -10.55 3.59 4.11
C TYR A 585 -11.76 4.05 4.91
N ASP A 586 -12.97 3.50 4.68
CA ASP A 586 -14.10 3.76 5.57
C ASP A 586 -13.82 3.32 7.02
N MET A 587 -12.91 2.35 7.22
CA MET A 587 -12.41 2.00 8.55
C MET A 587 -11.73 3.18 9.29
N TYR A 588 -11.22 4.19 8.56
CA TYR A 588 -10.64 5.40 9.14
C TYR A 588 -11.58 6.59 9.01
N LEU A 589 -12.28 6.71 7.88
CA LEU A 589 -13.16 7.84 7.56
C LEU A 589 -14.50 7.78 8.32
N ARG A 590 -15.02 6.59 8.63
CA ARG A 590 -16.28 6.34 9.34
C ARG A 590 -17.52 6.95 8.67
N GLN A 591 -17.56 7.03 7.35
CA GLN A 591 -18.69 7.59 6.63
C GLN A 591 -19.91 6.67 6.71
N ASN A 592 -19.71 5.35 6.58
CA ASN A 592 -20.80 4.38 6.74
C ASN A 592 -21.42 4.48 8.14
N GLN A 593 -20.57 4.62 9.15
CA GLN A 593 -21.01 4.80 10.52
C GLN A 593 -21.71 6.14 10.70
N LEU A 594 -21.16 7.25 10.19
CA LEU A 594 -21.73 8.60 10.27
C LEU A 594 -23.16 8.65 9.71
N PHE A 595 -23.34 8.23 8.46
CA PHE A 595 -24.62 8.30 7.74
C PHE A 595 -25.53 7.07 7.96
N ASN A 596 -25.04 6.06 8.68
CA ASN A 596 -25.71 4.82 9.03
C ASN A 596 -26.26 4.04 7.82
N PHE A 597 -25.38 3.71 6.88
CA PHE A 597 -25.65 2.80 5.77
C PHE A 597 -24.61 1.67 5.73
N LYS A 598 -24.92 0.57 5.03
CA LYS A 598 -24.03 -0.61 4.96
C LYS A 598 -23.18 -0.64 3.70
N SER A 599 -23.79 -0.30 2.56
CA SER A 599 -23.10 -0.28 1.27
C SER A 599 -23.75 0.74 0.33
N PHE A 600 -22.93 1.36 -0.50
CA PHE A 600 -23.33 2.28 -1.55
C PHE A 600 -24.29 1.63 -2.55
N ASP A 601 -24.23 0.30 -2.76
CA ASP A 601 -25.18 -0.45 -3.60
C ASP A 601 -26.65 -0.18 -3.21
N THR A 602 -26.92 0.04 -1.92
CA THR A 602 -28.26 0.36 -1.41
C THR A 602 -28.74 1.79 -1.70
N LEU A 603 -27.84 2.64 -2.19
CA LEU A 603 -28.06 4.06 -2.46
C LEU A 603 -27.96 4.38 -3.97
N GLN A 604 -27.72 3.37 -4.81
CA GLN A 604 -27.65 3.52 -6.26
C GLN A 604 -29.05 3.72 -6.89
N GLY A 605 -29.08 4.26 -8.11
CA GLY A 605 -30.32 4.45 -8.88
C GLY A 605 -31.14 5.70 -8.53
N ILE A 606 -30.69 6.48 -7.54
CA ILE A 606 -31.30 7.75 -7.10
C ILE A 606 -30.28 8.88 -7.11
N ASN A 607 -30.68 10.11 -6.78
CA ASN A 607 -29.73 11.22 -6.61
C ASN A 607 -29.26 11.35 -5.14
N ALA A 608 -28.22 12.17 -4.90
CA ALA A 608 -27.63 12.34 -3.57
C ALA A 608 -28.65 12.82 -2.53
N THR A 609 -29.54 13.76 -2.91
CA THR A 609 -30.57 14.31 -2.02
C THR A 609 -31.59 13.26 -1.60
N GLU A 610 -32.07 12.46 -2.55
CA GLU A 610 -32.99 11.35 -2.28
C GLU A 610 -32.33 10.30 -1.38
N ALA A 611 -31.09 9.91 -1.68
CA ALA A 611 -30.32 8.97 -0.87
C ALA A 611 -30.15 9.50 0.56
N TYR A 612 -29.73 10.76 0.71
CA TYR A 612 -29.56 11.41 2.00
C TYR A 612 -30.86 11.43 2.80
N ASN A 613 -31.98 11.84 2.19
CA ASN A 613 -33.28 11.90 2.83
C ASN A 613 -33.77 10.52 3.28
N SER A 614 -33.51 9.47 2.49
CA SER A 614 -33.85 8.10 2.88
C SER A 614 -33.13 7.67 4.16
N LEU A 615 -31.83 8.02 4.28
CA LEU A 615 -31.01 7.73 5.46
C LEU A 615 -31.42 8.60 6.67
N LYS A 616 -31.70 9.89 6.43
CA LYS A 616 -32.16 10.82 7.47
C LYS A 616 -33.49 10.39 8.09
N ASN A 617 -34.44 9.95 7.26
CA ASN A 617 -35.77 9.58 7.71
C ASN A 617 -35.78 8.41 8.71
N VAL A 618 -34.85 7.47 8.58
CA VAL A 618 -34.71 6.33 9.50
C VAL A 618 -33.74 6.61 10.66
N ASN A 619 -32.97 7.71 10.61
CA ASN A 619 -31.92 8.06 11.59
C ASN A 619 -32.05 9.48 12.18
N LYS A 620 -33.26 10.03 12.23
CA LYS A 620 -33.53 11.46 12.52
C LYS A 620 -32.74 12.02 13.71
N GLN A 621 -32.80 11.35 14.86
CA GLN A 621 -32.13 11.81 16.08
C GLN A 621 -30.61 11.97 15.89
N LYS A 622 -29.96 11.03 15.20
CA LYS A 622 -28.53 11.11 14.93
C LYS A 622 -28.22 12.24 13.95
N PHE A 623 -29.03 12.37 12.89
CA PHE A 623 -28.85 13.41 11.88
C PHE A 623 -28.99 14.81 12.50
N GLU A 624 -29.97 15.00 13.37
CA GLU A 624 -30.16 16.25 14.12
C GLU A 624 -29.00 16.54 15.09
N ASP A 625 -28.41 15.51 15.69
CA ASP A 625 -27.37 15.69 16.71
C ASP A 625 -25.97 15.92 16.13
N VAL A 626 -25.52 15.09 15.16
CA VAL A 626 -24.11 15.07 14.72
C VAL A 626 -23.90 15.43 13.25
N ILE A 627 -24.93 15.38 12.39
CA ILE A 627 -24.76 15.72 10.97
C ILE A 627 -24.81 17.24 10.78
N VAL A 628 -23.96 17.73 9.89
CA VAL A 628 -23.93 19.11 9.42
C VAL A 628 -24.68 19.20 8.10
N GLU A 629 -25.70 20.05 8.05
CA GLU A 629 -26.52 20.32 6.86
C GLU A 629 -26.30 21.77 6.37
N ASN A 630 -26.40 21.96 5.07
CA ASN A 630 -26.51 23.30 4.48
C ASN A 630 -27.96 23.82 4.59
N ASN A 631 -28.21 25.01 4.02
CA ASN A 631 -29.54 25.63 4.03
C ASN A 631 -30.60 24.85 3.22
N GLU A 632 -30.19 23.91 2.38
CA GLU A 632 -31.08 23.04 1.59
C GLU A 632 -31.43 21.75 2.34
N GLY A 633 -30.91 21.57 3.57
CA GLY A 633 -31.20 20.41 4.41
C GLY A 633 -30.46 19.14 4.00
N ILE A 634 -29.39 19.25 3.21
CA ILE A 634 -28.50 18.15 2.83
C ILE A 634 -27.11 18.34 3.44
N SER A 635 -26.43 17.24 3.78
CA SER A 635 -25.04 17.30 4.21
C SER A 635 -24.10 17.53 3.01
N PRO A 636 -23.33 18.63 2.97
CA PRO A 636 -22.36 18.87 1.89
C PRO A 636 -21.30 17.76 1.78
N LEU A 637 -20.93 17.17 2.93
CA LEU A 637 -20.02 16.03 2.96
C LEU A 637 -20.67 14.82 2.25
N PHE A 638 -21.90 14.47 2.62
CA PHE A 638 -22.58 13.33 1.98
C PHE A 638 -22.74 13.54 0.48
N GLU A 639 -23.20 14.71 0.05
CA GLU A 639 -23.41 15.02 -1.36
C GLU A 639 -22.12 14.92 -2.17
N SER A 640 -21.03 15.51 -1.67
CA SER A 640 -19.70 15.42 -2.30
C SER A 640 -19.27 13.96 -2.43
N ARG A 641 -19.36 13.17 -1.35
CA ARG A 641 -18.84 11.80 -1.33
C ARG A 641 -19.74 10.81 -2.07
N TYR A 642 -21.04 11.04 -2.11
CA TYR A 642 -21.98 10.33 -2.98
C TYR A 642 -21.62 10.53 -4.44
N ASN A 643 -21.46 11.79 -4.87
CA ASN A 643 -21.12 12.12 -6.25
C ASN A 643 -19.73 11.62 -6.65
N TYR A 644 -18.73 11.73 -5.76
CA TYR A 644 -17.41 11.12 -5.97
C TYR A 644 -17.52 9.63 -6.21
N THR A 645 -18.24 8.91 -5.35
CA THR A 645 -18.39 7.44 -5.45
C THR A 645 -19.06 7.05 -6.76
N LYS A 646 -20.17 7.72 -7.11
CA LYS A 646 -20.86 7.51 -8.39
C LYS A 646 -19.95 7.76 -9.59
N ASN A 647 -19.17 8.84 -9.57
CA ASN A 647 -18.29 9.20 -10.68
C ASN A 647 -17.10 8.25 -10.81
N ILE A 648 -16.44 7.90 -9.70
CA ILE A 648 -15.33 6.93 -9.70
C ILE A 648 -15.78 5.58 -10.27
N LEU A 649 -16.92 5.06 -9.82
CA LEU A 649 -17.47 3.79 -10.34
C LEU A 649 -17.81 3.88 -11.83
N LYS A 650 -18.33 5.03 -12.29
CA LYS A 650 -18.63 5.27 -13.71
C LYS A 650 -17.37 5.30 -14.57
N ILE A 651 -16.34 6.03 -14.12
CA ILE A 651 -15.03 6.13 -14.79
C ILE A 651 -14.39 4.74 -14.87
N ASP A 652 -14.53 3.94 -13.81
CA ASP A 652 -14.02 2.57 -13.74
C ASP A 652 -14.65 1.63 -14.74
N ALA A 653 -15.98 1.68 -14.84
CA ALA A 653 -16.76 0.81 -15.72
C ALA A 653 -16.49 1.08 -17.21
N GLY A 654 -15.80 2.18 -17.53
CA GLY A 654 -15.53 2.60 -18.89
C GLY A 654 -16.73 3.28 -19.56
N GLU A 655 -17.73 3.74 -18.81
CA GLU A 655 -18.92 4.40 -19.34
C GLU A 655 -18.66 5.84 -19.85
N SER A 656 -17.43 6.37 -19.69
CA SER A 656 -16.97 7.59 -20.38
C SER A 656 -16.26 7.31 -21.71
N ILE A 657 -16.14 6.03 -22.11
CA ILE A 657 -15.54 5.64 -23.39
C ILE A 657 -16.61 5.71 -24.46
N ASP A 658 -16.49 6.68 -25.36
CA ASP A 658 -17.21 6.66 -26.63
C ASP A 658 -16.86 5.35 -27.35
N SER A 659 -17.81 4.41 -27.33
CA SER A 659 -17.68 3.08 -27.96
C SER A 659 -17.52 3.14 -29.48
N SER A 660 -17.60 4.34 -30.09
CA SER A 660 -17.34 4.56 -31.51
C SER A 660 -15.87 4.83 -31.85
N ASN A 661 -15.01 5.10 -30.87
CA ASN A 661 -13.61 5.44 -31.11
C ASN A 661 -12.72 4.18 -31.01
N THR A 662 -12.14 3.76 -32.14
CA THR A 662 -11.30 2.56 -32.25
C THR A 662 -9.85 2.77 -31.78
N ASN A 663 -9.49 3.98 -31.33
CA ASN A 663 -8.15 4.29 -30.83
C ASN A 663 -8.08 4.16 -29.29
N ASN A 664 -7.61 2.99 -28.83
CA ASN A 664 -7.52 2.62 -27.40
C ASN A 664 -6.68 3.58 -26.54
N ASN A 665 -5.75 4.34 -27.11
CA ASN A 665 -4.91 5.26 -26.33
C ASN A 665 -5.66 6.55 -25.93
N GLN A 666 -6.54 7.05 -26.80
CA GLN A 666 -7.35 8.24 -26.51
C GLN A 666 -8.38 7.98 -25.39
N THR A 667 -8.85 6.73 -25.26
CA THR A 667 -9.83 6.36 -24.24
C THR A 667 -9.20 6.20 -22.85
N LEU A 668 -7.94 5.73 -22.78
CA LEU A 668 -7.16 5.69 -21.54
C LEU A 668 -6.77 7.08 -21.03
N ASP A 669 -6.33 7.98 -21.92
CA ASP A 669 -6.00 9.36 -21.57
C ASP A 669 -7.20 10.09 -20.93
N GLN A 670 -8.40 9.90 -21.49
CA GLN A 670 -9.62 10.48 -20.93
C GLN A 670 -9.93 9.89 -19.55
N ARG A 671 -9.81 8.56 -19.37
CA ARG A 671 -10.02 7.90 -18.08
C ARG A 671 -9.08 8.43 -16.99
N TYR A 672 -7.79 8.59 -17.31
CA TYR A 672 -6.82 9.16 -16.37
C TYR A 672 -7.06 10.65 -16.09
N SER A 673 -7.49 11.42 -17.09
CA SER A 673 -7.95 12.81 -16.90
C SER A 673 -9.14 12.90 -15.94
N ASP A 674 -10.15 12.04 -16.11
CA ASP A 674 -11.34 12.03 -15.26
C ASP A 674 -11.00 11.63 -13.81
N PHE A 675 -10.11 10.65 -13.62
CA PHE A 675 -9.60 10.31 -12.29
C PHE A 675 -8.82 11.46 -11.65
N ALA A 676 -7.93 12.11 -12.41
CA ALA A 676 -7.15 13.23 -11.92
C ALA A 676 -8.03 14.41 -11.49
N LYS A 677 -9.17 14.64 -12.15
CA LYS A 677 -10.19 15.62 -11.73
C LYS A 677 -10.82 15.25 -10.39
N MET A 678 -11.13 13.97 -10.18
CA MET A 678 -11.65 13.49 -8.89
C MET A 678 -10.62 13.67 -7.77
N GLU A 679 -9.36 13.30 -8.02
CA GLU A 679 -8.29 13.47 -7.04
C GLU A 679 -7.99 14.94 -6.73
N ALA A 680 -7.81 15.79 -7.75
CA ALA A 680 -7.54 17.20 -7.59
C ALA A 680 -8.62 17.88 -6.74
N LYS A 681 -9.90 17.57 -6.99
CA LYS A 681 -11.02 18.07 -6.19
C LYS A 681 -10.98 17.57 -4.75
N THR A 682 -10.80 16.27 -4.55
CA THR A 682 -10.75 15.64 -3.22
C THR A 682 -9.62 16.20 -2.35
N LEU A 683 -8.46 16.50 -2.94
CA LEU A 683 -7.29 17.01 -2.21
C LEU A 683 -7.31 18.54 -2.02
N TYR A 684 -7.62 19.31 -3.07
CA TYR A 684 -7.34 20.75 -3.08
C TYR A 684 -8.58 21.65 -2.91
N ASP A 685 -9.79 21.14 -3.17
CA ASP A 685 -11.06 21.86 -2.90
C ASP A 685 -11.77 21.30 -1.66
N GLU A 686 -11.85 19.98 -1.53
CA GLU A 686 -12.61 19.32 -0.46
C GLU A 686 -11.80 19.11 0.82
N TYR A 687 -10.46 19.14 0.75
CA TYR A 687 -9.53 18.85 1.86
C TYR A 687 -9.95 17.58 2.59
N PHE A 688 -10.26 16.53 1.82
CA PHE A 688 -10.90 15.31 2.35
C PHE A 688 -9.89 14.38 3.02
N VAL A 689 -8.65 14.38 2.51
CA VAL A 689 -7.49 13.67 3.05
C VAL A 689 -6.24 14.44 2.64
N MET A 690 -5.14 14.29 3.39
CA MET A 690 -3.88 14.98 3.10
C MET A 690 -2.76 13.97 2.79
N PRO A 691 -2.26 13.90 1.55
CA PRO A 691 -1.02 13.18 1.25
C PRO A 691 0.14 13.78 2.03
N LEU A 692 1.02 12.92 2.55
CA LEU A 692 2.12 13.32 3.42
C LEU A 692 3.46 13.02 2.76
N MET A 693 3.73 11.74 2.52
CA MET A 693 5.02 11.28 2.01
C MET A 693 4.87 10.05 1.12
N ARG A 694 5.87 9.86 0.26
CA ARG A 694 6.12 8.56 -0.37
C ARG A 694 6.55 7.52 0.69
N GLY A 695 6.30 6.24 0.46
CA GLY A 695 6.62 5.19 1.44
C GLY A 695 8.10 4.76 1.48
N SER A 696 8.92 5.28 0.58
CA SER A 696 10.34 4.95 0.45
C SER A 696 11.22 6.20 0.60
N LEU A 697 12.51 6.00 0.85
CA LEU A 697 13.49 7.08 0.79
C LEU A 697 13.76 7.47 -0.66
N LYS A 698 14.05 8.76 -0.91
CA LYS A 698 14.49 9.27 -2.23
C LYS A 698 15.62 8.42 -2.84
N MET A 699 16.59 8.03 -2.02
CA MET A 699 17.65 7.11 -2.37
C MET A 699 17.77 6.06 -1.28
N SER A 700 18.21 4.86 -1.63
CA SER A 700 18.56 3.83 -0.65
C SER A 700 19.98 3.36 -0.87
N PHE A 701 20.65 3.08 0.25
CA PHE A 701 22.02 2.62 0.29
C PHE A 701 22.07 1.32 1.09
N SER A 702 22.79 0.34 0.58
CA SER A 702 23.01 -0.92 1.27
C SER A 702 24.44 -1.38 1.06
N ILE A 703 24.96 -2.17 1.99
CA ILE A 703 26.19 -2.93 1.80
C ILE A 703 25.79 -4.39 1.67
N SER A 704 26.17 -5.05 0.57
CA SER A 704 25.75 -6.42 0.31
C SER A 704 26.83 -7.25 -0.38
N HIS A 705 26.85 -8.54 -0.03
CA HIS A 705 27.54 -9.59 -0.78
C HIS A 705 26.73 -10.11 -1.98
N ILE A 706 25.50 -9.62 -2.19
CA ILE A 706 24.67 -9.99 -3.34
C ILE A 706 25.03 -9.08 -4.52
N GLU A 707 25.19 -9.68 -5.71
CA GLU A 707 25.35 -8.93 -6.95
C GLU A 707 24.09 -8.07 -7.21
N PRO A 708 24.22 -6.73 -7.34
CA PRO A 708 23.07 -5.86 -7.52
C PRO A 708 22.47 -5.96 -8.93
N PHE A 709 21.29 -5.34 -9.10
CA PHE A 709 20.63 -5.16 -10.41
C PHE A 709 20.19 -6.46 -11.13
N LYS A 710 20.00 -7.54 -10.36
CA LYS A 710 19.51 -8.85 -10.85
C LYS A 710 18.09 -9.21 -10.40
N ARG A 711 17.59 -8.50 -9.39
CA ARG A 711 16.27 -8.71 -8.82
C ARG A 711 15.30 -7.70 -9.40
N SER A 712 14.06 -8.12 -9.60
CA SER A 712 12.96 -7.20 -9.89
C SER A 712 12.88 -6.12 -8.83
N ARG A 713 12.61 -4.90 -9.27
CA ARG A 713 12.23 -3.78 -8.40
C ARG A 713 10.83 -3.28 -8.76
N SER A 714 10.03 -4.14 -9.39
CA SER A 714 8.66 -3.81 -9.74
C SER A 714 7.90 -3.45 -8.47
N PRO A 715 7.13 -2.35 -8.51
CA PRO A 715 6.38 -1.90 -7.34
C PRO A 715 5.09 -2.70 -7.14
N PHE A 716 4.72 -3.56 -8.10
CA PHE A 716 3.58 -4.48 -8.01
C PHE A 716 4.06 -5.94 -8.05
N GLY A 717 3.16 -6.85 -7.69
CA GLY A 717 3.42 -8.27 -7.57
C GLY A 717 4.31 -8.59 -6.37
N SER A 718 4.86 -9.81 -6.39
CA SER A 718 5.70 -10.31 -5.29
C SER A 718 7.17 -10.49 -5.65
N SER A 719 7.55 -10.30 -6.92
CA SER A 719 8.90 -10.58 -7.43
C SER A 719 10.00 -9.77 -6.74
N SER A 720 9.72 -8.54 -6.30
CA SER A 720 10.68 -7.70 -5.57
C SER A 720 11.09 -8.29 -4.21
N SER A 721 10.27 -9.18 -3.64
CA SER A 721 10.55 -9.92 -2.40
C SER A 721 11.29 -11.25 -2.64
N SER A 722 11.46 -11.65 -3.89
CA SER A 722 12.11 -12.92 -4.25
C SER A 722 13.62 -12.78 -4.35
N TYR A 723 14.34 -13.82 -3.91
CA TYR A 723 15.77 -14.02 -4.14
C TYR A 723 16.05 -14.83 -5.42
N PHE A 724 15.03 -15.08 -6.24
CA PHE A 724 15.23 -15.61 -7.59
C PHE A 724 16.22 -14.76 -8.39
N ASN A 725 17.01 -15.40 -9.26
CA ASN A 725 18.06 -14.75 -10.08
C ASN A 725 19.18 -14.03 -9.30
N SER A 726 19.20 -14.11 -7.97
CA SER A 726 20.24 -13.47 -7.16
C SER A 726 21.55 -14.25 -7.22
N ASN A 727 22.68 -13.54 -7.20
CA ASN A 727 24.01 -14.12 -7.12
C ASN A 727 24.70 -13.71 -5.82
N PHE A 728 25.33 -14.67 -5.15
CA PHE A 728 26.13 -14.40 -3.96
C PHE A 728 27.61 -14.34 -4.32
N THR A 729 28.30 -13.30 -3.83
CA THR A 729 29.74 -13.11 -3.97
C THR A 729 30.42 -13.27 -2.61
N LYS A 730 31.52 -14.02 -2.56
CA LYS A 730 32.22 -14.30 -1.30
C LYS A 730 32.82 -13.03 -0.69
N ASP A 731 33.46 -12.23 -1.53
CA ASP A 731 34.06 -10.96 -1.15
C ASP A 731 33.15 -9.82 -1.66
N LEU A 732 33.14 -8.68 -0.97
CA LEU A 732 32.37 -7.52 -1.43
C LEU A 732 32.93 -7.04 -2.77
N LEU A 733 32.05 -6.86 -3.76
CA LEU A 733 32.41 -6.18 -5.00
C LEU A 733 32.95 -4.79 -4.71
N THR A 734 33.95 -4.36 -5.48
CA THR A 734 34.43 -2.98 -5.41
C THR A 734 33.33 -2.01 -5.84
N TYR A 735 33.42 -0.76 -5.38
CA TYR A 735 32.49 0.27 -5.81
C TYR A 735 32.49 0.46 -7.35
N GLU A 736 33.66 0.38 -7.99
CA GLU A 736 33.79 0.50 -9.45
C GLU A 736 33.10 -0.66 -10.20
N GLU A 737 33.23 -1.89 -9.71
CA GLU A 737 32.50 -3.04 -10.27
C GLU A 737 30.98 -2.84 -10.16
N ILE A 738 30.48 -2.37 -9.01
CA ILE A 738 29.06 -2.09 -8.81
C ILE A 738 28.57 -0.98 -9.76
N GLU A 739 29.33 0.11 -9.91
CA GLU A 739 28.98 1.19 -10.84
C GLU A 739 28.99 0.73 -12.31
N ASN A 740 29.89 -0.18 -12.69
CA ASN A 740 29.90 -0.78 -14.02
C ASN A 740 28.67 -1.67 -14.25
N LEU A 741 28.28 -2.45 -13.23
CA LEU A 741 27.02 -3.22 -13.27
C LEU A 741 25.79 -2.30 -13.38
N ARG A 742 25.78 -1.17 -12.66
CA ARG A 742 24.69 -0.18 -12.71
C ARG A 742 24.55 0.42 -14.11
N LYS A 743 25.64 0.90 -14.71
CA LYS A 743 25.61 1.49 -16.07
C LYS A 743 25.08 0.49 -17.09
N LYS A 744 25.56 -0.75 -17.03
CA LYS A 744 25.10 -1.83 -17.91
C LYS A 744 23.63 -2.19 -17.68
N TYR A 745 23.18 -2.17 -16.43
CA TYR A 745 21.77 -2.36 -16.10
C TYR A 745 20.90 -1.24 -16.68
N GLU A 746 21.28 0.02 -16.49
CA GLU A 746 20.55 1.19 -17.00
C GLU A 746 20.48 1.19 -18.52
N GLU A 747 21.59 0.93 -19.22
CA GLU A 747 21.63 0.78 -20.68
C GLU A 747 20.63 -0.28 -21.17
N ARG A 748 20.68 -1.48 -20.58
CA ARG A 748 19.79 -2.58 -20.95
C ARG A 748 18.33 -2.32 -20.59
N ARG A 749 18.09 -1.64 -19.48
CA ARG A 749 16.74 -1.23 -19.08
C ARG A 749 16.15 -0.29 -20.12
N SER A 750 16.91 0.72 -20.57
CA SER A 750 16.48 1.62 -21.65
C SER A 750 16.26 0.88 -22.97
N GLU A 751 17.10 -0.10 -23.31
CA GLU A 751 16.87 -0.98 -24.46
C GLU A 751 15.54 -1.74 -24.33
N VAL A 752 15.25 -2.33 -23.15
CA VAL A 752 13.99 -3.04 -22.88
C VAL A 752 12.77 -2.11 -22.95
N GLU A 753 12.87 -0.89 -22.42
CA GLU A 753 11.80 0.13 -22.51
C GLU A 753 11.50 0.55 -23.96
N SER A 754 12.49 0.45 -24.85
CA SER A 754 12.34 0.71 -26.29
C SER A 754 11.83 -0.51 -27.08
N ASP A 755 12.32 -1.70 -26.73
CA ASP A 755 11.99 -2.99 -27.34
C ASP A 755 11.88 -4.06 -26.24
N LEU A 756 10.64 -4.42 -25.90
CA LEU A 756 10.34 -5.42 -24.87
C LEU A 756 10.83 -6.83 -25.25
N THR A 757 11.33 -7.06 -26.46
CA THR A 757 11.94 -8.34 -26.87
C THR A 757 13.45 -8.42 -26.62
N SER A 758 14.10 -7.27 -26.42
CA SER A 758 15.53 -7.17 -26.13
C SER A 758 15.88 -7.73 -24.73
N ASN A 759 17.15 -8.09 -24.53
CA ASN A 759 17.70 -8.56 -23.25
C ASN A 759 16.88 -9.65 -22.52
N ARG A 760 16.12 -10.47 -23.26
CA ARG A 760 15.39 -11.61 -22.69
C ARG A 760 16.35 -12.69 -22.23
N ASP A 761 16.13 -13.17 -21.01
CA ASP A 761 16.82 -14.37 -20.54
C ASP A 761 16.28 -15.61 -21.28
N ILE A 762 17.19 -16.39 -21.87
CA ILE A 762 16.83 -17.53 -22.72
C ILE A 762 16.07 -18.64 -21.96
N ILE A 763 16.30 -18.80 -20.64
CA ILE A 763 15.62 -19.83 -19.85
C ILE A 763 14.23 -19.32 -19.47
N ILE A 764 14.15 -18.11 -18.92
CA ILE A 764 12.88 -17.54 -18.44
C ILE A 764 11.89 -17.35 -19.60
N TRP A 765 12.38 -16.87 -20.74
CA TRP A 765 11.55 -16.57 -21.92
C TRP A 765 11.46 -17.72 -22.92
N SER A 766 11.98 -18.91 -22.59
CA SER A 766 11.73 -20.12 -23.38
C SER A 766 10.25 -20.51 -23.33
N GLN A 767 9.71 -20.90 -24.50
CA GLN A 767 8.33 -21.36 -24.67
C GLN A 767 8.16 -22.84 -24.28
#